data_AF-A0A1Q3L7E0-F1
#
_entry.id   AF-A0A1Q3L7E0-F1
#
_cell.length_a   1.000
_cell.length_b   1.000
_cell.length_c   1.000
_cell.angle_alpha   90.00
_cell.angle_beta   90.00
_cell.angle_gamma   90.00
#
_symmetry.space_group_name_H-M   'P 1'
#
loop_
_entity.id
_entity.type
_entity.pdbx_description
1 polymer ?
#
loop_
_entity_poly.entity_id
_entity_poly.type
_entity_poly.pdbx_seq_one_letter_code
_entity_poly.pdbx_strand_id
1 'polypeptide(L)'
;MMSPLELNRRSFLAVLGAGALVTLTGAPANASTVRTATDDPLAALIAKRRIMLAGDGSAASVPELAGVLSEMSSAAAASWSAMVRPAAAPGIWADLPVAGVTGTTLSGNMGVTFDRLFSLSLAYATAGCTQYQDAALAADLVDALTYLAANVYVAGRSPVGNWWFWEIGVPRKAADILVLLHDVVPAEVRGSLLAAARYFTPDPNWRGRGTSFAETGANRTDKALSCALRGILDSRPDEIALARDALSDVVRNGRNSVFGYVTSGDGFYTDGSFVQHTYLPYVGTYGVVTLGGIAEILGLLGGSEWDVVDPKKSVVLDSVEGAYAPFIWNGRMMDTVRGRAVSRQKAPDYVDGAGAITAILLLAQGAGEPYRSRYLSLVKGWLLRSSEKQYGLPSQTVAKSLLVTSVLGDDSVVPASAPVYTKAFGDQDRLVHHRPNFSAVVNVSSKRIGRYEWGNRENNLGWYQGDGLTYFYTPVAPDQFSADFWPTVDPYRLPGTTVTAETRANGANDGTGIPRAYQAFGGGLALDERWGIQGMDHLNFNKTLSARKSWFFLDDKVVCLGAAVTSASGHEVFTTIDNRSFAPDSVPTLRTDNRYRTVAAGSAAIPVRRNVHIDGHGGYVFLKAENVSGSIDVQVVRRTGDWKTINSGSDTGGTDEAKNRDYVTLTQTVARVTVPDAAGASIVEADAGVRVVSTAPLTLEFDLDGHGHAKRVVLGA
;
A
#
# COMPACT_ATOMS: atom_id res chain seq x y z
N MET A 1 -38.53 -0.91 -30.09
CA MET A 1 -37.78 -2.17 -30.14
C MET A 1 -36.74 -2.08 -31.25
N MET A 2 -35.53 -1.64 -30.91
CA MET A 2 -34.33 -1.83 -31.74
C MET A 2 -33.42 -2.73 -30.91
N SER A 3 -32.95 -3.82 -31.51
CA SER A 3 -32.03 -4.78 -30.91
C SER A 3 -30.72 -4.06 -30.53
N PRO A 4 -30.12 -4.33 -29.35
CA PRO A 4 -28.77 -3.88 -29.07
C PRO A 4 -27.81 -4.75 -29.88
N LEU A 5 -26.95 -4.09 -30.65
CA LEU A 5 -25.79 -4.70 -31.29
C LEU A 5 -24.96 -5.45 -30.23
N GLU A 6 -24.71 -6.74 -30.46
CA GLU A 6 -23.65 -7.46 -29.76
C GLU A 6 -22.30 -6.83 -30.12
N LEU A 7 -21.79 -5.97 -29.23
CA LEU A 7 -20.45 -5.42 -29.33
C LEU A 7 -19.46 -6.38 -28.67
N ASN A 8 -18.54 -6.90 -29.48
CA ASN A 8 -17.48 -7.82 -29.08
C ASN A 8 -16.49 -7.17 -28.09
N ARG A 9 -15.79 -7.98 -27.28
CA ARG A 9 -14.82 -7.62 -26.19
C ARG A 9 -13.76 -6.56 -26.57
N ARG A 10 -13.53 -6.33 -27.87
CA ARG A 10 -12.60 -5.33 -28.40
C ARG A 10 -13.07 -3.88 -28.26
N SER A 11 -14.36 -3.64 -28.02
CA SER A 11 -14.96 -2.30 -28.02
C SER A 11 -14.56 -1.45 -26.81
N PHE A 12 -14.44 -2.06 -25.62
CA PHE A 12 -13.99 -1.37 -24.40
C PHE A 12 -12.59 -0.73 -24.57
N LEU A 13 -11.67 -1.46 -25.21
CA LEU A 13 -10.31 -0.99 -25.48
C LEU A 13 -10.24 0.08 -26.59
N ALA A 14 -11.15 0.02 -27.57
CA ALA A 14 -11.20 0.98 -28.67
C ALA A 14 -11.76 2.35 -28.24
N VAL A 15 -12.72 2.38 -27.32
CA VAL A 15 -13.36 3.63 -26.84
C VAL A 15 -12.42 4.47 -25.97
N LEU A 16 -11.50 3.83 -25.24
CA LEU A 16 -10.50 4.52 -24.41
C LEU A 16 -9.19 4.83 -25.15
N GLY A 17 -8.93 4.17 -26.29
CA GLY A 17 -7.67 4.23 -27.04
C GLY A 17 -7.67 5.04 -28.34
N ALA A 18 -8.75 5.76 -28.68
CA ALA A 18 -8.82 6.54 -29.92
C ALA A 18 -7.99 7.84 -29.86
N GLY A 19 -6.66 7.70 -29.84
CA GLY A 19 -5.74 8.73 -30.33
C GLY A 19 -5.73 8.70 -31.85
N ALA A 20 -6.23 9.77 -32.48
CA ALA A 20 -6.43 9.83 -33.92
C ALA A 20 -5.12 9.70 -34.71
N LEU A 21 -5.03 8.65 -35.54
CA LEU A 21 -4.09 8.58 -36.65
C LEU A 21 -4.66 9.41 -37.80
N VAL A 22 -4.31 10.70 -37.89
CA VAL A 22 -4.70 11.54 -39.02
C VAL A 22 -3.64 11.41 -40.11
N THR A 23 -3.92 10.59 -41.12
CA THR A 23 -3.24 10.67 -42.42
C THR A 23 -3.79 11.86 -43.20
N LEU A 24 -2.96 12.89 -43.40
CA LEU A 24 -3.25 14.07 -44.21
C LEU A 24 -3.29 13.71 -45.70
N THR A 25 -4.47 13.75 -46.32
CA THR A 25 -4.61 13.99 -47.76
C THR A 25 -5.67 15.07 -47.97
N GLY A 26 -5.24 16.21 -48.53
CA GLY A 26 -6.03 17.43 -48.58
C GLY A 26 -7.01 17.54 -49.75
N ALA A 27 -8.11 18.27 -49.50
CA ALA A 27 -8.76 19.25 -50.38
C ALA A 27 -9.90 19.94 -49.62
N PRO A 28 -10.24 21.22 -49.89
CA PRO A 28 -11.18 21.99 -49.08
C PRO A 28 -12.61 21.88 -49.61
N ALA A 29 -13.60 21.79 -48.72
CA ALA A 29 -14.99 22.06 -49.05
C ALA A 29 -15.71 22.69 -47.85
N ASN A 30 -16.24 23.90 -48.09
CA ASN A 30 -17.13 24.62 -47.21
C ASN A 30 -18.38 23.79 -46.89
N ALA A 31 -18.64 23.57 -45.60
CA ALA A 31 -19.96 23.20 -45.11
C ALA A 31 -20.13 23.77 -43.70
N SER A 32 -21.13 24.65 -43.51
CA SER A 32 -21.57 25.08 -42.19
C SER A 32 -22.14 23.86 -41.45
N THR A 33 -21.42 23.38 -40.44
CA THR A 33 -21.89 22.30 -39.59
C THR A 33 -22.80 22.83 -38.49
N VAL A 34 -24.06 22.40 -38.53
CA VAL A 34 -24.94 22.38 -37.37
C VAL A 34 -24.31 21.43 -36.35
N ARG A 35 -23.80 21.97 -35.23
CA ARG A 35 -23.29 21.16 -34.11
C ARG A 35 -24.44 20.32 -33.54
N THR A 36 -24.44 19.02 -33.79
CA THR A 36 -25.24 18.05 -33.04
C THR A 36 -24.62 17.89 -31.64
N ALA A 37 -25.40 17.42 -30.65
CA ALA A 37 -24.95 17.20 -29.26
C ALA A 37 -23.72 16.26 -29.12
N THR A 38 -23.24 15.67 -30.22
CA THR A 38 -21.98 14.93 -30.36
C THR A 38 -20.73 15.82 -30.43
N ASP A 39 -20.88 17.15 -30.55
CA ASP A 39 -19.76 18.11 -30.67
C ASP A 39 -19.44 18.86 -29.37
N ASP A 40 -20.05 18.50 -28.24
CA ASP A 40 -19.67 19.03 -26.92
C ASP A 40 -18.48 18.22 -26.35
N PRO A 41 -17.25 18.77 -26.37
CA PRO A 41 -16.08 18.06 -25.86
C PRO A 41 -16.20 17.69 -24.38
N LEU A 42 -16.99 18.42 -23.59
CA LEU A 42 -17.17 18.14 -22.16
C LEU A 42 -18.12 16.98 -21.92
N ALA A 43 -19.22 16.89 -22.68
CA ALA A 43 -20.14 15.75 -22.63
C ALA A 43 -19.43 14.43 -22.98
N ALA A 44 -18.50 14.47 -23.95
CA ALA A 44 -17.67 13.31 -24.30
C ALA A 44 -16.78 12.86 -23.13
N LEU A 45 -16.18 13.80 -22.39
CA LEU A 45 -15.38 13.49 -21.20
C LEU A 45 -16.21 12.90 -20.05
N ILE A 46 -17.45 13.37 -19.85
CA ILE A 46 -18.38 12.78 -18.88
C ILE A 46 -18.69 11.32 -19.24
N ALA A 47 -19.02 11.05 -20.52
CA ALA A 47 -19.27 9.69 -21.00
C ALA A 47 -18.04 8.78 -20.81
N LYS A 48 -16.84 9.29 -21.12
CA LYS A 48 -15.58 8.57 -20.94
C LYS A 48 -15.32 8.22 -19.47
N ARG A 49 -15.53 9.16 -18.55
CA ARG A 49 -15.42 8.90 -17.10
C ARG A 49 -16.46 7.88 -16.64
N ARG A 50 -17.70 7.94 -17.13
CA ARG A 50 -18.74 6.95 -16.81
C ARG A 50 -18.31 5.53 -17.20
N ILE A 51 -17.70 5.35 -18.38
CA ILE A 51 -17.14 4.06 -18.83
C ILE A 51 -15.98 3.60 -17.94
N MET A 52 -15.08 4.50 -17.55
CA MET A 52 -13.96 4.15 -16.64
C MET A 52 -14.44 3.68 -15.25
N LEU A 53 -15.61 4.16 -14.80
CA LEU A 53 -16.20 3.79 -13.51
C LEU A 53 -17.05 2.51 -13.61
N ALA A 54 -18.09 2.54 -14.44
CA ALA A 54 -19.14 1.51 -14.51
C ALA A 54 -18.94 0.48 -15.65
N GLY A 55 -18.02 0.74 -16.58
CA GLY A 55 -17.81 -0.07 -17.76
C GLY A 55 -18.73 0.34 -18.92
N ASP A 56 -18.57 -0.34 -20.05
CA ASP A 56 -19.40 -0.18 -21.25
C ASP A 56 -20.61 -1.14 -21.28
N GLY A 57 -20.86 -1.86 -20.17
CA GLY A 57 -21.90 -2.88 -20.03
C GLY A 57 -21.46 -4.28 -20.43
N SER A 58 -20.30 -4.47 -21.07
CA SER A 58 -19.83 -5.79 -21.50
C SER A 58 -19.56 -6.74 -20.33
N ALA A 59 -19.28 -6.20 -19.13
CA ALA A 59 -19.09 -6.99 -17.91
C ALA A 59 -20.28 -7.91 -17.58
N ALA A 60 -21.51 -7.52 -17.95
CA ALA A 60 -22.72 -8.34 -17.75
C ALA A 60 -22.70 -9.66 -18.53
N SER A 61 -21.87 -9.76 -19.57
CA SER A 61 -21.71 -10.96 -20.41
C SER A 61 -20.51 -11.82 -20.03
N VAL A 62 -19.72 -11.43 -19.03
CA VAL A 62 -18.51 -12.14 -18.60
C VAL A 62 -18.86 -13.07 -17.43
N PRO A 63 -18.85 -14.41 -17.61
CA PRO A 63 -19.25 -15.35 -16.56
C PRO A 63 -18.49 -15.17 -15.24
N GLU A 64 -17.19 -14.87 -15.31
CA GLU A 64 -16.33 -14.63 -14.15
C GLU A 64 -16.76 -13.41 -13.32
N LEU A 65 -17.47 -12.45 -13.93
CA LEU A 65 -17.94 -11.23 -13.27
C LEU A 65 -19.41 -11.30 -12.80
N ALA A 66 -20.13 -12.38 -13.10
CA ALA A 66 -21.51 -12.56 -12.65
C ALA A 66 -21.63 -12.51 -11.12
N GLY A 67 -20.69 -13.16 -10.42
CA GLY A 67 -20.61 -13.10 -8.95
C GLY A 67 -20.32 -11.69 -8.44
N VAL A 68 -19.43 -10.95 -9.10
CA VAL A 68 -19.08 -9.57 -8.74
C VAL A 68 -20.31 -8.65 -8.87
N LEU A 69 -21.07 -8.77 -9.96
CA LEU A 69 -22.30 -8.00 -10.18
C LEU A 69 -23.38 -8.34 -9.15
N SER A 70 -23.51 -9.62 -8.78
CA SER A 70 -24.45 -10.08 -7.76
C SER A 70 -24.10 -9.55 -6.35
N GLU A 71 -22.81 -9.58 -6.00
CA GLU A 71 -22.29 -9.01 -4.75
C GLU A 71 -22.51 -7.49 -4.69
N MET A 72 -22.23 -6.78 -5.79
CA MET A 72 -22.52 -5.35 -5.93
C MET A 72 -24.02 -5.06 -5.71
N SER A 73 -24.91 -5.83 -6.33
CA SER A 73 -26.36 -5.65 -6.17
C SER A 73 -26.84 -5.96 -4.76
N SER A 74 -26.28 -6.98 -4.11
CA SER A 74 -26.63 -7.32 -2.73
C SER A 74 -26.17 -6.23 -1.76
N ALA A 75 -24.95 -5.73 -1.91
CA ALA A 75 -24.41 -4.64 -1.10
C ALA A 75 -25.17 -3.32 -1.30
N ALA A 76 -25.55 -3.02 -2.54
CA ALA A 76 -26.36 -1.86 -2.88
C ALA A 76 -27.77 -1.96 -2.28
N ALA A 77 -28.43 -3.13 -2.39
CA ALA A 77 -29.74 -3.36 -1.79
C ALA A 77 -29.71 -3.17 -0.26
N ALA A 78 -28.71 -3.76 0.42
CA ALA A 78 -28.55 -3.62 1.86
C ALA A 78 -28.33 -2.16 2.28
N SER A 79 -27.46 -1.43 1.58
CA SER A 79 -27.18 -0.02 1.87
C SER A 79 -28.39 0.87 1.59
N TRP A 80 -29.11 0.62 0.50
CA TRP A 80 -30.29 1.40 0.13
C TRP A 80 -31.46 1.16 1.10
N SER A 81 -31.72 -0.08 1.49
CA SER A 81 -32.76 -0.41 2.49
C SER A 81 -32.47 0.18 3.87
N ALA A 82 -31.20 0.39 4.22
CA ALA A 82 -30.79 1.02 5.48
C ALA A 82 -30.87 2.57 5.45
N MET A 83 -31.19 3.17 4.31
CA MET A 83 -31.21 4.62 4.15
C MET A 83 -32.37 5.26 4.90
N VAL A 84 -32.05 6.22 5.76
CA VAL A 84 -32.98 7.11 6.40
C VAL A 84 -33.28 8.24 5.42
N ARG A 85 -34.52 8.30 4.92
CA ARG A 85 -34.93 9.34 3.98
C ARG A 85 -34.87 10.71 4.67
N PRO A 86 -34.07 11.69 4.20
CA PRO A 86 -33.79 12.94 4.92
C PRO A 86 -35.02 13.78 5.27
N ALA A 87 -36.15 13.60 4.56
CA ALA A 87 -37.42 14.22 4.90
C ALA A 87 -38.03 13.68 6.22
N ALA A 88 -37.56 12.54 6.73
CA ALA A 88 -38.07 11.86 7.93
C ALA A 88 -37.17 12.00 9.18
N ALA A 89 -35.87 12.30 9.03
CA ALA A 89 -34.94 12.55 10.13
C ALA A 89 -33.63 13.23 9.65
N PRO A 90 -32.87 13.92 10.51
CA PRO A 90 -31.55 14.46 10.12
C PRO A 90 -30.54 13.32 9.87
N GLY A 91 -30.00 13.25 8.65
CA GLY A 91 -28.97 12.29 8.27
C GLY A 91 -29.35 11.43 7.06
N ILE A 92 -28.50 10.44 6.74
CA ILE A 92 -28.72 9.50 5.62
C ILE A 92 -28.68 8.06 6.12
N TRP A 93 -27.74 7.72 7.01
CA TRP A 93 -27.70 6.41 7.67
C TRP A 93 -27.46 6.58 9.17
N ALA A 94 -28.15 5.78 9.98
CA ALA A 94 -28.06 5.86 11.44
C ALA A 94 -26.67 5.48 11.96
N ASP A 95 -25.95 4.57 11.28
CA ASP A 95 -24.59 4.17 11.62
C ASP A 95 -23.52 5.17 11.16
N LEU A 96 -23.90 6.15 10.33
CA LEU A 96 -23.02 7.22 9.84
C LEU A 96 -23.65 8.60 10.10
N PRO A 97 -23.73 9.05 11.37
CA PRO A 97 -24.23 10.38 11.66
C PRO A 97 -23.32 11.44 11.01
N VAL A 98 -23.94 12.36 10.27
CA VAL A 98 -23.29 13.47 9.55
C VAL A 98 -23.91 14.84 9.83
N ALA A 99 -24.98 14.91 10.63
CA ALA A 99 -25.57 16.19 11.03
C ALA A 99 -24.58 16.96 11.92
N GLY A 100 -24.32 18.23 11.59
CA GLY A 100 -23.43 19.09 12.38
C GLY A 100 -21.99 18.61 12.45
N VAL A 101 -21.42 18.11 11.33
CA VAL A 101 -20.04 17.58 11.24
C VAL A 101 -19.05 18.39 12.07
N THR A 102 -18.54 17.77 13.14
CA THR A 102 -17.56 18.31 14.08
C THR A 102 -16.56 17.23 14.48
N GLY A 103 -15.29 17.61 14.66
CA GLY A 103 -14.23 16.71 15.10
C GLY A 103 -13.87 15.57 14.12
N THR A 104 -12.98 14.68 14.56
CA THR A 104 -12.41 13.60 13.75
C THR A 104 -13.47 12.59 13.32
N THR A 105 -14.28 12.08 14.25
CA THR A 105 -15.27 11.01 13.97
C THR A 105 -16.30 11.41 12.92
N LEU A 106 -16.96 12.56 13.06
CA LEU A 106 -18.01 12.97 12.12
C LEU A 106 -17.42 13.38 10.76
N SER A 107 -16.19 13.91 10.72
CA SER A 107 -15.48 14.15 9.45
C SER A 107 -15.20 12.84 8.70
N GLY A 108 -14.88 11.77 9.44
CA GLY A 108 -14.76 10.41 8.89
C GLY A 108 -16.08 9.86 8.39
N ASN A 109 -17.16 9.97 9.18
CA ASN A 109 -18.49 9.55 8.78
C ASN A 109 -18.97 10.25 7.51
N MET A 110 -18.64 11.53 7.33
CA MET A 110 -18.91 12.26 6.10
C MET A 110 -18.21 11.60 4.90
N GLY A 111 -16.92 11.28 5.01
CA GLY A 111 -16.19 10.56 3.97
C GLY A 111 -16.84 9.21 3.62
N VAL A 112 -17.11 8.38 4.64
CA VAL A 112 -17.72 7.04 4.45
C VAL A 112 -19.14 7.14 3.86
N THR A 113 -19.88 8.20 4.18
CA THR A 113 -21.20 8.50 3.61
C THR A 113 -21.11 8.72 2.09
N PHE A 114 -20.14 9.51 1.63
CA PHE A 114 -19.90 9.70 0.19
C PHE A 114 -19.41 8.41 -0.49
N ASP A 115 -18.61 7.57 0.17
CA ASP A 115 -18.24 6.26 -0.37
C ASP A 115 -19.43 5.30 -0.53
N ARG A 116 -20.36 5.31 0.44
CA ARG A 116 -21.58 4.50 0.38
C ARG A 116 -22.52 5.00 -0.72
N LEU A 117 -22.68 6.32 -0.88
CA LEU A 117 -23.43 6.91 -2.00
C LEU A 117 -22.79 6.62 -3.35
N PHE A 118 -21.46 6.65 -3.44
CA PHE A 118 -20.74 6.25 -4.66
C PHE A 118 -21.01 4.79 -5.01
N SER A 119 -21.01 3.89 -4.04
CA SER A 119 -21.30 2.46 -4.26
C SER A 119 -22.72 2.24 -4.80
N LEU A 120 -23.72 2.96 -4.26
CA LEU A 120 -25.09 2.95 -4.79
C LEU A 120 -25.18 3.54 -6.20
N SER A 121 -24.52 4.67 -6.44
CA SER A 121 -24.49 5.33 -7.75
C SER A 121 -23.81 4.45 -8.80
N LEU A 122 -22.78 3.69 -8.41
CA LEU A 122 -22.10 2.75 -9.28
C LEU A 122 -23.01 1.56 -9.63
N ALA A 123 -23.75 1.01 -8.66
CA ALA A 123 -24.74 -0.04 -8.93
C ALA A 123 -25.88 0.45 -9.84
N TYR A 124 -26.34 1.69 -9.64
CA TYR A 124 -27.31 2.35 -10.53
C TYR A 124 -26.81 2.47 -11.97
N ALA A 125 -25.52 2.75 -12.16
CA ALA A 125 -24.92 2.96 -13.48
C ALA A 125 -24.36 1.70 -14.15
N THR A 126 -24.31 0.56 -13.45
CA THR A 126 -23.68 -0.68 -13.93
C THR A 126 -24.70 -1.64 -14.52
N ALA A 127 -24.62 -1.89 -15.83
CA ALA A 127 -25.45 -2.91 -16.47
C ALA A 127 -25.18 -4.30 -15.86
N GLY A 128 -26.25 -5.05 -15.58
CA GLY A 128 -26.19 -6.36 -14.91
C GLY A 128 -26.46 -6.31 -13.41
N CYS A 129 -26.43 -5.12 -12.78
CA CYS A 129 -26.93 -4.95 -11.42
C CYS A 129 -28.47 -4.83 -11.39
N THR A 130 -29.11 -5.34 -10.33
CA THR A 130 -30.56 -5.18 -10.08
C THR A 130 -30.99 -3.72 -10.01
N GLN A 131 -30.12 -2.85 -9.51
CA GLN A 131 -30.35 -1.41 -9.34
C GLN A 131 -30.16 -0.60 -10.63
N TYR A 132 -29.76 -1.26 -11.72
CA TYR A 132 -29.40 -0.57 -12.96
C TYR A 132 -30.56 0.29 -13.46
N GLN A 133 -30.34 1.61 -13.51
CA GLN A 133 -31.31 2.62 -13.92
C GLN A 133 -32.62 2.63 -13.11
N ASP A 134 -32.63 2.13 -11.87
CA ASP A 134 -33.80 2.15 -11.00
C ASP A 134 -34.19 3.60 -10.62
N ALA A 135 -35.42 3.99 -10.96
CA ALA A 135 -35.91 5.35 -10.78
C ALA A 135 -36.12 5.74 -9.30
N ALA A 136 -36.49 4.77 -8.45
CA ALA A 136 -36.68 5.03 -7.02
C ALA A 136 -35.33 5.23 -6.33
N LEU A 137 -34.31 4.43 -6.69
CA LEU A 137 -32.95 4.64 -6.21
C LEU A 137 -32.40 5.99 -6.65
N ALA A 138 -32.61 6.37 -7.92
CA ALA A 138 -32.19 7.67 -8.42
C ALA A 138 -32.80 8.82 -7.60
N ALA A 139 -34.10 8.77 -7.29
CA ALA A 139 -34.77 9.77 -6.48
C ALA A 139 -34.18 9.85 -5.06
N ASP A 140 -34.01 8.71 -4.38
CA ASP A 140 -33.41 8.68 -3.03
C ASP A 140 -31.96 9.21 -3.03
N LEU A 141 -31.16 8.89 -4.06
CA LEU A 141 -29.80 9.43 -4.22
C LEU A 141 -29.79 10.95 -4.41
N VAL A 142 -30.71 11.50 -5.21
CA VAL A 142 -30.86 12.95 -5.40
C VAL A 142 -31.26 13.64 -4.09
N ASP A 143 -32.18 13.05 -3.31
CA ASP A 143 -32.58 13.58 -2.00
C ASP A 143 -31.41 13.60 -1.01
N ALA A 144 -30.61 12.53 -0.96
CA ALA A 144 -29.39 12.48 -0.16
C ALA A 144 -28.39 13.56 -0.55
N LEU A 145 -28.10 13.71 -1.85
CA LEU A 145 -27.16 14.72 -2.34
C LEU A 145 -27.65 16.13 -2.06
N THR A 146 -28.96 16.38 -2.18
CA THR A 146 -29.59 17.66 -1.82
C THR A 146 -29.37 17.98 -0.34
N TYR A 147 -29.60 17.00 0.54
CA TYR A 147 -29.33 17.18 1.97
C TYR A 147 -27.86 17.48 2.26
N LEU A 148 -26.93 16.74 1.65
CA LEU A 148 -25.48 16.93 1.86
C LEU A 148 -25.01 18.30 1.36
N ALA A 149 -25.48 18.72 0.19
CA ALA A 149 -25.15 19.99 -0.44
C ALA A 149 -25.63 21.19 0.38
N ALA A 150 -26.77 21.06 1.07
CA ALA A 150 -27.32 22.12 1.92
C ALA A 150 -26.76 22.12 3.35
N ASN A 151 -26.41 20.96 3.91
CA ASN A 151 -26.22 20.82 5.36
C ASN A 151 -24.87 20.26 5.81
N VAL A 152 -24.10 19.62 4.93
CA VAL A 152 -22.91 18.85 5.33
C VAL A 152 -21.67 19.40 4.64
N TYR A 153 -21.59 19.26 3.32
CA TYR A 153 -20.43 19.66 2.51
C TYR A 153 -20.73 20.95 1.75
N VAL A 154 -20.56 22.07 2.46
CA VAL A 154 -21.00 23.41 2.02
C VAL A 154 -19.82 24.37 1.95
N ALA A 155 -19.77 25.18 0.89
CA ALA A 155 -18.79 26.26 0.77
C ALA A 155 -18.89 27.25 1.93
N GLY A 156 -17.75 27.79 2.39
CA GLY A 156 -17.70 28.75 3.50
C GLY A 156 -17.60 28.12 4.90
N ARG A 157 -17.70 26.79 5.04
CA ARG A 157 -17.47 26.11 6.32
C ARG A 157 -15.98 25.99 6.64
N SER A 158 -15.65 25.99 7.93
CA SER A 158 -14.31 25.64 8.41
C SER A 158 -14.15 24.11 8.43
N PRO A 159 -13.11 23.53 7.80
CA PRO A 159 -12.86 22.10 7.87
C PRO A 159 -12.50 21.69 9.30
N VAL A 160 -12.96 20.50 9.70
CA VAL A 160 -12.74 19.90 11.01
C VAL A 160 -12.25 18.46 10.86
N GLY A 161 -11.52 17.97 11.86
CA GLY A 161 -10.97 16.60 11.82
C GLY A 161 -9.89 16.47 10.76
N ASN A 162 -9.92 15.37 10.00
CA ASN A 162 -8.90 15.11 8.98
C ASN A 162 -9.17 15.95 7.72
N TRP A 163 -8.24 16.87 7.40
CA TRP A 163 -8.28 17.72 6.20
C TRP A 163 -8.51 16.92 4.90
N TRP A 164 -8.03 15.67 4.85
CA TRP A 164 -8.09 14.81 3.68
C TRP A 164 -9.53 14.59 3.20
N PHE A 165 -10.50 14.43 4.12
CA PHE A 165 -11.90 14.25 3.73
C PHE A 165 -12.45 15.48 3.01
N TRP A 166 -12.09 16.68 3.47
CA TRP A 166 -12.57 17.94 2.91
C TRP A 166 -11.97 18.26 1.55
N GLU A 167 -10.70 17.91 1.36
CA GLU A 167 -9.91 18.37 0.22
C GLU A 167 -9.60 17.31 -0.84
N ILE A 168 -9.76 16.03 -0.52
CA ILE A 168 -9.47 14.91 -1.43
C ILE A 168 -10.65 13.93 -1.47
N GLY A 169 -10.97 13.30 -0.33
CA GLY A 169 -11.93 12.20 -0.28
C GLY A 169 -13.31 12.58 -0.81
N VAL A 170 -13.96 13.55 -0.15
CA VAL A 170 -15.30 14.00 -0.53
C VAL A 170 -15.34 14.68 -1.90
N PRO A 171 -14.46 15.65 -2.25
CA PRO A 171 -14.50 16.28 -3.58
C PRO A 171 -14.42 15.28 -4.72
N ARG A 172 -13.54 14.27 -4.62
CA ARG A 172 -13.38 13.24 -5.66
C ARG A 172 -14.63 12.36 -5.77
N LYS A 173 -15.14 11.87 -4.63
CA LYS A 173 -16.33 11.01 -4.60
C LYS A 173 -17.59 11.75 -5.05
N ALA A 174 -17.75 13.00 -4.64
CA ALA A 174 -18.85 13.85 -5.10
C ALA A 174 -18.81 14.02 -6.63
N ALA A 175 -17.63 14.29 -7.21
CA ALA A 175 -17.50 14.43 -8.66
C ALA A 175 -17.83 13.12 -9.41
N ASP A 176 -17.35 11.97 -8.93
CA ASP A 176 -17.67 10.68 -9.55
C ASP A 176 -19.15 10.32 -9.43
N ILE A 177 -19.80 10.58 -8.29
CA ILE A 177 -21.26 10.44 -8.14
C ILE A 177 -22.00 11.31 -9.16
N LEU A 178 -21.58 12.57 -9.31
CA LEU A 178 -22.19 13.50 -10.26
C LEU A 178 -22.00 13.09 -11.72
N VAL A 179 -20.91 12.39 -12.07
CA VAL A 179 -20.75 11.79 -13.41
C VAL A 179 -21.74 10.64 -13.64
N LEU A 180 -21.87 9.75 -12.66
CA LEU A 180 -22.74 8.58 -12.75
C LEU A 180 -24.22 8.98 -12.79
N LEU A 181 -24.60 10.02 -12.04
CA LEU A 181 -25.96 10.53 -11.92
C LEU A 181 -26.21 11.82 -12.71
N HIS A 182 -25.33 12.15 -13.67
CA HIS A 182 -25.32 13.44 -14.36
C HIS A 182 -26.70 13.86 -14.91
N ASP A 183 -27.44 12.88 -15.44
CA ASP A 183 -28.69 13.10 -16.17
C ASP A 183 -29.91 13.24 -15.22
N VAL A 184 -29.75 12.90 -13.94
CA VAL A 184 -30.84 12.91 -12.94
C VAL A 184 -30.61 13.90 -11.80
N VAL A 185 -29.36 14.30 -11.51
CA VAL A 185 -29.07 15.28 -10.47
C VAL A 185 -29.41 16.70 -10.95
N PRO A 186 -30.25 17.45 -10.21
CA PRO A 186 -30.55 18.84 -10.56
C PRO A 186 -29.31 19.72 -10.62
N ALA A 187 -29.29 20.67 -11.56
CA ALA A 187 -28.16 21.57 -11.78
C ALA A 187 -27.78 22.38 -10.52
N GLU A 188 -28.76 22.75 -9.68
CA GLU A 188 -28.53 23.48 -8.42
C GLU A 188 -27.75 22.64 -7.39
N VAL A 189 -28.12 21.36 -7.23
CA VAL A 189 -27.44 20.42 -6.32
C VAL A 189 -26.02 20.16 -6.82
N ARG A 190 -25.88 19.92 -8.13
CA ARG A 190 -24.56 19.78 -8.79
C ARG A 190 -23.69 21.00 -8.55
N GLY A 191 -24.20 22.20 -8.83
CA GLY A 191 -23.47 23.46 -8.65
C GLY A 191 -23.04 23.67 -7.19
N SER A 192 -23.89 23.34 -6.22
CA SER A 192 -23.59 23.50 -4.79
C SER A 192 -22.45 22.59 -4.32
N LEU A 193 -22.45 21.31 -4.71
CA LEU A 193 -21.37 20.37 -4.37
C LEU A 193 -20.05 20.76 -5.05
N LEU A 194 -20.10 21.19 -6.32
CA LEU A 194 -18.92 21.63 -7.06
C LEU A 194 -18.36 22.95 -6.49
N ALA A 195 -19.22 23.86 -6.02
CA ALA A 195 -18.81 25.07 -5.31
C ALA A 195 -18.14 24.75 -3.96
N ALA A 196 -18.64 23.77 -3.21
CA ALA A 196 -17.99 23.29 -1.99
C ALA A 196 -16.61 22.69 -2.30
N ALA A 197 -16.51 21.81 -3.31
CA ALA A 197 -15.23 21.26 -3.76
C ALA A 197 -14.23 22.36 -4.17
N ARG A 198 -14.69 23.38 -4.91
CA ARG A 198 -13.91 24.57 -5.28
C ARG A 198 -13.44 25.37 -4.06
N TYR A 199 -14.26 25.45 -3.02
CA TYR A 199 -13.94 26.20 -1.81
C TYR A 199 -12.82 25.53 -1.00
N PHE A 200 -12.91 24.20 -0.81
CA PHE A 200 -11.92 23.45 -0.02
C PHE A 200 -10.64 23.15 -0.81
N THR A 201 -10.75 22.88 -2.12
CA THR A 201 -9.63 22.55 -3.01
C THR A 201 -9.64 23.44 -4.26
N PRO A 202 -9.33 24.74 -4.12
CA PRO A 202 -9.37 25.68 -5.24
C PRO A 202 -8.28 25.42 -6.29
N ASP A 203 -7.09 25.01 -5.83
CA ASP A 203 -5.92 24.79 -6.67
C ASP A 203 -5.22 23.47 -6.26
N PRO A 204 -5.08 22.50 -7.17
CA PRO A 204 -4.43 21.22 -6.88
C PRO A 204 -2.93 21.32 -6.55
N ASN A 205 -2.29 22.47 -6.77
CA ASN A 205 -0.89 22.67 -6.42
C ASN A 205 -0.66 22.88 -4.92
N TRP A 206 -1.70 23.20 -4.14
CA TRP A 206 -1.56 23.63 -2.74
C TRP A 206 -2.49 22.87 -1.79
N ARG A 207 -2.05 22.72 -0.54
CA ARG A 207 -2.85 22.20 0.58
C ARG A 207 -3.82 23.26 1.06
N GLY A 208 -5.11 23.02 1.02
CA GLY A 208 -6.12 23.96 1.49
C GLY A 208 -6.14 25.29 0.73
N ARG A 209 -6.96 26.21 1.24
CA ARG A 209 -7.18 27.54 0.66
C ARG A 209 -6.19 28.55 1.23
N GLY A 210 -5.51 29.30 0.34
CA GLY A 210 -4.66 30.43 0.73
C GLY A 210 -3.39 30.03 1.47
N THR A 211 -2.90 28.80 1.29
CA THR A 211 -1.65 28.33 1.89
C THR A 211 -0.51 28.33 0.86
N SER A 212 0.72 28.19 1.36
CA SER A 212 1.92 27.99 0.55
C SER A 212 2.47 26.55 0.65
N PHE A 213 1.72 25.63 1.28
CA PHE A 213 2.15 24.25 1.41
C PHE A 213 1.87 23.53 0.09
N ALA A 214 2.92 23.28 -0.68
CA ALA A 214 2.80 22.66 -1.99
C ALA A 214 2.47 21.17 -1.87
N GLU A 215 1.55 20.71 -2.71
CA GLU A 215 1.22 19.30 -2.84
C GLU A 215 2.29 18.54 -3.65
N THR A 216 2.38 17.24 -3.37
CA THR A 216 3.32 16.30 -3.98
C THR A 216 2.64 14.95 -4.18
N GLY A 217 3.19 14.15 -5.12
CA GLY A 217 2.81 12.76 -5.33
C GLY A 217 1.29 12.53 -5.38
N ALA A 218 0.81 11.58 -4.59
CA ALA A 218 -0.59 11.16 -4.59
C ALA A 218 -1.58 12.29 -4.31
N ASN A 219 -1.28 13.16 -3.34
CA ASN A 219 -2.20 14.23 -2.94
C ASN A 219 -2.42 15.22 -4.09
N ARG A 220 -1.34 15.57 -4.80
CA ARG A 220 -1.40 16.42 -5.98
C ARG A 220 -2.21 15.75 -7.10
N THR A 221 -1.93 14.49 -7.39
CA THR A 221 -2.66 13.74 -8.43
C THR A 221 -4.15 13.62 -8.10
N ASP A 222 -4.49 13.36 -6.85
CA ASP A 222 -5.89 13.26 -6.40
C ASP A 222 -6.65 14.58 -6.57
N LYS A 223 -6.02 15.67 -6.13
CA LYS A 223 -6.58 17.01 -6.30
C LYS A 223 -6.68 17.41 -7.76
N ALA A 224 -5.70 17.06 -8.57
CA ALA A 224 -5.71 17.32 -10.01
C ALA A 224 -6.90 16.62 -10.66
N LEU A 225 -7.16 15.33 -10.38
CA LEU A 225 -8.34 14.67 -10.96
C LEU A 225 -9.64 15.32 -10.47
N SER A 226 -9.76 15.61 -9.17
CA SER A 226 -10.96 16.29 -8.65
C SER A 226 -11.18 17.65 -9.34
N CYS A 227 -10.10 18.42 -9.56
CA CYS A 227 -10.14 19.67 -10.29
C CYS A 227 -10.57 19.49 -11.76
N ALA A 228 -10.04 18.47 -12.45
CA ALA A 228 -10.44 18.17 -13.83
C ALA A 228 -11.92 17.80 -13.92
N LEU A 229 -12.40 16.89 -13.06
CA LEU A 229 -13.79 16.46 -13.05
C LEU A 229 -14.74 17.61 -12.71
N ARG A 230 -14.37 18.46 -11.74
CA ARG A 230 -15.13 19.67 -11.41
C ARG A 230 -15.20 20.63 -12.59
N GLY A 231 -14.08 20.83 -13.29
CA GLY A 231 -14.03 21.64 -14.52
C GLY A 231 -14.95 21.09 -15.60
N ILE A 232 -14.94 19.78 -15.82
CA ILE A 232 -15.80 19.09 -16.79
C ILE A 232 -17.29 19.25 -16.43
N LEU A 233 -17.66 19.00 -15.17
CA LEU A 233 -19.04 19.01 -14.71
C LEU A 233 -19.67 20.42 -14.58
N ASP A 234 -18.84 21.45 -14.43
CA ASP A 234 -19.27 22.86 -14.28
C ASP A 234 -19.00 23.70 -15.53
N SER A 235 -18.60 23.08 -16.66
CA SER A 235 -18.26 23.77 -17.90
C SER A 235 -17.16 24.83 -17.77
N ARG A 236 -16.08 24.48 -17.05
CA ARG A 236 -14.94 25.35 -16.72
C ARG A 236 -13.63 24.83 -17.32
N PRO A 237 -13.32 25.17 -18.58
CA PRO A 237 -12.12 24.67 -19.26
C PRO A 237 -10.81 25.17 -18.62
N ASP A 238 -10.85 26.29 -17.90
CA ASP A 238 -9.74 26.82 -17.09
C ASP A 238 -9.35 25.85 -15.96
N GLU A 239 -10.32 25.19 -15.33
CA GLU A 239 -10.07 24.23 -14.25
C GLU A 239 -9.54 22.89 -14.77
N ILE A 240 -9.90 22.51 -16.00
CA ILE A 240 -9.34 21.33 -16.69
C ILE A 240 -7.87 21.59 -17.04
N ALA A 241 -7.57 22.77 -17.59
CA ALA A 241 -6.19 23.19 -17.86
C ALA A 241 -5.36 23.26 -16.57
N LEU A 242 -5.91 23.85 -15.49
CA LEU A 242 -5.25 23.90 -14.17
C LEU A 242 -4.92 22.49 -13.65
N ALA A 243 -5.86 21.55 -13.76
CA ALA A 243 -5.65 20.17 -13.36
C ALA A 243 -4.53 19.49 -14.15
N ARG A 244 -4.55 19.63 -15.49
CA ARG A 244 -3.51 19.13 -16.40
C ARG A 244 -2.14 19.70 -16.01
N ASP A 245 -2.04 21.02 -15.87
CA ASP A 245 -0.78 21.74 -15.66
C ASP A 245 -0.21 21.51 -14.26
N ALA A 246 -1.06 21.17 -13.28
CA ALA A 246 -0.63 20.80 -11.94
C ALA A 246 0.16 19.48 -11.91
N LEU A 247 -0.09 18.53 -12.82
CA LEU A 247 0.72 17.31 -12.92
C LEU A 247 2.19 17.65 -13.25
N SER A 248 2.38 18.62 -14.14
CA SER A 248 3.68 19.15 -14.53
C SER A 248 4.23 20.21 -13.57
N ASP A 249 3.45 20.64 -12.56
CA ASP A 249 3.80 21.71 -11.63
C ASP A 249 4.26 23.00 -12.31
N VAL A 250 3.52 23.43 -13.35
CA VAL A 250 3.92 24.60 -14.16
C VAL A 250 4.11 25.84 -13.29
N VAL A 251 3.27 26.02 -12.26
CA VAL A 251 3.33 27.17 -11.35
C VAL A 251 4.60 27.23 -10.49
N ARG A 252 5.36 26.13 -10.39
CA ARG A 252 6.66 26.07 -9.69
C ARG A 252 7.77 25.51 -10.57
N ASN A 253 7.66 25.64 -11.90
CA ASN A 253 8.66 25.19 -12.87
C ASN A 253 9.05 23.71 -12.71
N GLY A 254 8.09 22.83 -12.44
CA GLY A 254 8.33 21.39 -12.37
C GLY A 254 8.91 20.87 -11.04
N ARG A 255 9.07 21.72 -10.02
CA ARG A 255 9.77 21.37 -8.76
C ARG A 255 9.19 20.14 -8.06
N ASN A 256 7.87 20.01 -8.04
CA ASN A 256 7.13 18.90 -7.44
C ASN A 256 6.36 18.10 -8.53
N SER A 257 6.76 18.19 -9.80
CA SER A 257 6.07 17.49 -10.89
C SER A 257 5.97 16.00 -10.61
N VAL A 258 4.80 15.41 -10.87
CA VAL A 258 4.61 13.95 -10.75
C VAL A 258 5.26 13.18 -11.90
N PHE A 259 5.70 13.89 -12.95
CA PHE A 259 6.46 13.37 -14.07
C PHE A 259 7.98 13.56 -13.90
N GLY A 260 8.43 14.17 -12.80
CA GLY A 260 9.86 14.40 -12.54
C GLY A 260 10.48 13.30 -11.69
N TYR A 261 11.78 13.07 -11.90
CA TYR A 261 12.61 12.46 -10.87
C TYR A 261 12.97 13.48 -9.81
N VAL A 262 13.02 13.05 -8.55
CA VAL A 262 13.51 13.83 -7.43
C VAL A 262 14.83 13.26 -6.91
N THR A 263 15.58 14.08 -6.19
CA THR A 263 16.82 13.68 -5.50
C THR A 263 16.66 13.75 -3.97
N SER A 264 15.49 14.17 -3.49
CA SER A 264 15.13 14.27 -2.07
C SER A 264 13.63 14.50 -1.91
N GLY A 265 13.03 13.96 -0.85
CA GLY A 265 11.60 14.14 -0.56
C GLY A 265 10.71 13.23 -1.41
N ASP A 266 9.49 13.69 -1.65
CA ASP A 266 8.43 12.90 -2.29
C ASP A 266 8.61 12.77 -3.80
N GLY A 267 8.43 11.56 -4.33
CA GLY A 267 8.43 11.30 -5.78
C GLY A 267 9.23 10.07 -6.19
N PHE A 268 9.38 9.92 -7.50
CA PHE A 268 10.20 8.88 -8.12
C PHE A 268 11.68 9.27 -8.11
N TYR A 269 12.56 8.32 -7.86
CA TYR A 269 14.01 8.47 -7.98
C TYR A 269 14.52 7.65 -9.15
N THR A 270 15.71 7.98 -9.64
CA THR A 270 16.31 7.36 -10.83
C THR A 270 16.67 5.88 -10.62
N ASP A 271 16.83 5.42 -9.38
CA ASP A 271 17.09 4.01 -9.05
C ASP A 271 15.81 3.14 -9.03
N GLY A 272 14.64 3.76 -9.21
CA GLY A 272 13.32 3.11 -9.11
C GLY A 272 12.69 3.23 -7.72
N SER A 273 13.29 3.96 -6.79
CA SER A 273 12.65 4.27 -5.51
C SER A 273 11.44 5.17 -5.68
N PHE A 274 10.44 5.01 -4.83
CA PHE A 274 9.35 5.96 -4.68
C PHE A 274 9.16 6.28 -3.21
N VAL A 275 9.37 7.55 -2.87
CA VAL A 275 9.24 8.05 -1.50
C VAL A 275 7.99 8.91 -1.40
N GLN A 276 7.27 8.76 -0.28
CA GLN A 276 6.18 9.66 0.10
C GLN A 276 6.24 9.97 1.60
N HIS A 277 5.58 11.06 2.00
CA HIS A 277 5.65 11.60 3.36
C HIS A 277 7.10 11.87 3.78
N THR A 278 7.86 12.37 2.80
CA THR A 278 9.25 12.81 2.82
C THR A 278 10.28 11.70 3.05
N TYR A 279 9.90 10.60 3.72
CA TYR A 279 10.87 9.69 4.33
C TYR A 279 10.48 8.21 4.26
N LEU A 280 9.45 7.80 3.52
CA LEU A 280 8.97 6.42 3.52
C LEU A 280 8.96 5.80 2.13
N PRO A 281 9.46 4.56 1.98
CA PRO A 281 9.25 3.75 0.79
C PRO A 281 7.76 3.45 0.68
N TYR A 282 7.11 3.95 -0.37
CA TYR A 282 5.64 4.00 -0.39
C TYR A 282 5.01 3.65 -1.74
N VAL A 283 5.77 2.99 -2.63
CA VAL A 283 5.29 2.64 -3.97
C VAL A 283 4.02 1.79 -3.92
N GLY A 284 3.88 0.97 -2.87
CA GLY A 284 2.80 0.00 -2.72
C GLY A 284 1.45 0.56 -2.31
N THR A 285 1.34 1.83 -1.95
CA THR A 285 0.03 2.49 -1.71
C THR A 285 -0.01 3.90 -2.27
N TYR A 286 0.71 4.86 -1.71
CA TYR A 286 0.75 6.22 -2.26
C TYR A 286 1.29 6.25 -3.70
N GLY A 287 2.24 5.38 -4.02
CA GLY A 287 2.66 5.17 -5.41
C GLY A 287 1.52 4.64 -6.26
N VAL A 288 0.75 3.66 -5.80
CA VAL A 288 -0.42 3.13 -6.52
C VAL A 288 -1.49 4.21 -6.73
N VAL A 289 -1.77 5.05 -5.73
CA VAL A 289 -2.68 6.20 -5.85
C VAL A 289 -2.17 7.19 -6.91
N THR A 290 -0.86 7.48 -6.90
CA THR A 290 -0.23 8.36 -7.90
C THR A 290 -0.36 7.77 -9.31
N LEU A 291 0.00 6.50 -9.51
CA LEU A 291 -0.10 5.82 -10.80
C LEU A 291 -1.53 5.75 -11.30
N GLY A 292 -2.46 5.33 -10.44
CA GLY A 292 -3.88 5.21 -10.77
C GLY A 292 -4.49 6.55 -11.13
N GLY A 293 -4.22 7.60 -10.37
CA GLY A 293 -4.72 8.94 -10.66
C GLY A 293 -4.15 9.52 -11.96
N ILE A 294 -2.86 9.30 -12.25
CA ILE A 294 -2.26 9.70 -13.53
C ILE A 294 -2.87 8.90 -14.68
N ALA A 295 -2.99 7.58 -14.54
CA ALA A 295 -3.64 6.72 -15.53
C ALA A 295 -5.09 7.16 -15.79
N GLU A 296 -5.81 7.57 -14.74
CA GLU A 296 -7.16 8.11 -14.86
C GLU A 296 -7.20 9.44 -15.61
N ILE A 297 -6.28 10.38 -15.33
CA ILE A 297 -6.23 11.68 -16.02
C ILE A 297 -5.78 11.53 -17.48
N LEU A 298 -4.73 10.75 -17.75
CA LEU A 298 -4.26 10.46 -19.11
C LEU A 298 -5.37 9.75 -19.91
N GLY A 299 -5.99 8.75 -19.29
CA GLY A 299 -7.12 8.03 -19.86
C GLY A 299 -8.29 8.96 -20.13
N LEU A 300 -8.62 9.89 -19.23
CA LEU A 300 -9.76 10.81 -19.38
C LEU A 300 -9.47 11.87 -20.45
N LEU A 301 -8.37 12.62 -20.33
CA LEU A 301 -8.08 13.80 -21.18
C LEU A 301 -7.42 13.46 -22.52
N GLY A 302 -6.90 12.24 -22.69
CA GLY A 302 -6.22 11.81 -23.91
C GLY A 302 -7.09 12.00 -25.16
N GLY A 303 -6.53 12.64 -26.19
CA GLY A 303 -7.21 12.97 -27.44
C GLY A 303 -8.12 14.22 -27.39
N SER A 304 -8.25 14.88 -26.24
CA SER A 304 -8.97 16.17 -26.11
C SER A 304 -8.01 17.36 -26.26
N GLU A 305 -8.55 18.59 -26.26
CA GLU A 305 -7.74 19.82 -26.22
C GLU A 305 -6.93 19.99 -24.91
N TRP A 306 -7.27 19.22 -23.86
CA TRP A 306 -6.55 19.19 -22.57
C TRP A 306 -5.64 17.97 -22.42
N ASP A 307 -5.24 17.32 -23.51
CA ASP A 307 -4.31 16.19 -23.45
C ASP A 307 -3.00 16.55 -22.72
N VAL A 308 -2.45 15.58 -21.99
CA VAL A 308 -1.17 15.72 -21.28
C VAL A 308 -0.03 15.42 -22.25
N VAL A 309 0.54 16.50 -22.77
CA VAL A 309 1.64 16.46 -23.75
C VAL A 309 3.04 16.61 -23.13
N ASP A 310 3.16 16.64 -21.80
CA ASP A 310 4.46 16.71 -21.13
C ASP A 310 5.32 15.49 -21.51
N PRO A 311 6.48 15.68 -22.18
CA PRO A 311 7.33 14.57 -22.60
C PRO A 311 7.88 13.78 -21.40
N LYS A 312 7.95 14.38 -20.21
CA LYS A 312 8.42 13.71 -18.99
C LYS A 312 7.44 12.66 -18.47
N LYS A 313 6.25 12.53 -19.05
CA LYS A 313 5.33 11.42 -18.71
C LYS A 313 5.99 10.04 -18.90
N SER A 314 7.06 9.93 -19.69
CA SER A 314 7.89 8.74 -19.78
C SER A 314 8.41 8.25 -18.41
N VAL A 315 8.68 9.14 -17.45
CA VAL A 315 9.10 8.77 -16.08
C VAL A 315 8.04 7.88 -15.42
N VAL A 316 6.76 8.20 -15.58
CA VAL A 316 5.67 7.39 -15.03
C VAL A 316 5.50 6.09 -15.82
N LEU A 317 5.69 6.11 -17.14
CA LEU A 317 5.66 4.90 -17.95
C LEU A 317 6.78 3.93 -17.50
N ASP A 318 8.03 4.40 -17.48
CA ASP A 318 9.20 3.63 -17.05
C ASP A 318 9.08 3.14 -15.60
N SER A 319 8.36 3.88 -14.74
CA SER A 319 8.15 3.51 -13.34
C SER A 319 7.43 2.17 -13.15
N VAL A 320 6.58 1.74 -14.09
CA VAL A 320 5.85 0.46 -13.99
C VAL A 320 6.83 -0.70 -13.79
N GLU A 321 7.90 -0.74 -14.60
CA GLU A 321 8.95 -1.75 -14.50
C GLU A 321 10.06 -1.35 -13.52
N GLY A 322 10.34 -0.05 -13.40
CA GLY A 322 11.41 0.48 -12.56
C GLY A 322 11.12 0.42 -11.07
N ALA A 323 9.89 0.72 -10.67
CA ALA A 323 9.48 1.00 -9.30
C ALA A 323 8.35 0.09 -8.77
N TYR A 324 7.37 -0.31 -9.60
CA TYR A 324 6.24 -1.15 -9.13
C TYR A 324 6.54 -2.65 -9.26
N ALA A 325 6.87 -3.11 -10.47
CA ALA A 325 7.08 -4.52 -10.78
C ALA A 325 8.04 -5.25 -9.81
N PRO A 326 9.14 -4.64 -9.33
CA PRO A 326 10.05 -5.30 -8.41
C PRO A 326 9.43 -5.64 -7.04
N PHE A 327 8.38 -4.93 -6.63
CA PHE A 327 7.69 -5.15 -5.35
C PHE A 327 6.34 -5.86 -5.50
N ILE A 328 6.01 -6.37 -6.69
CA ILE A 328 4.83 -7.21 -6.92
C ILE A 328 5.25 -8.69 -6.99
N TRP A 329 4.86 -9.45 -5.98
CA TRP A 329 5.04 -10.91 -5.92
C TRP A 329 3.75 -11.61 -6.34
N ASN A 330 3.67 -12.05 -7.60
CA ASN A 330 2.54 -12.80 -8.15
C ASN A 330 1.16 -12.21 -7.79
N GLY A 331 1.00 -10.90 -8.01
CA GLY A 331 -0.24 -10.17 -7.73
C GLY A 331 -0.38 -9.65 -6.29
N ARG A 332 0.63 -9.85 -5.43
CA ARG A 332 0.69 -9.27 -4.08
C ARG A 332 1.69 -8.14 -4.03
N MET A 333 1.31 -7.00 -3.44
CA MET A 333 2.21 -5.90 -3.17
C MET A 333 3.01 -6.16 -1.88
N MET A 334 4.33 -6.23 -1.95
CA MET A 334 5.16 -6.52 -0.77
C MET A 334 4.98 -5.46 0.33
N ASP A 335 4.77 -5.91 1.57
CA ASP A 335 4.52 -5.06 2.75
C ASP A 335 5.63 -4.05 3.05
N THR A 336 6.86 -4.35 2.61
CA THR A 336 8.04 -3.48 2.72
C THR A 336 7.84 -2.06 2.18
N VAL A 337 6.87 -1.86 1.27
CA VAL A 337 6.55 -0.58 0.60
C VAL A 337 5.09 -0.14 0.78
N ARG A 338 4.35 -0.72 1.74
CA ARG A 338 2.94 -0.37 2.02
C ARG A 338 2.76 0.57 3.21
N GLY A 339 3.84 0.92 3.92
CA GLY A 339 3.82 1.82 5.06
C GLY A 339 2.76 1.43 6.10
N ARG A 340 1.98 2.39 6.62
CA ARG A 340 0.95 2.11 7.62
C ARG A 340 -0.22 1.25 7.13
N ALA A 341 -0.35 1.02 5.82
CA ALA A 341 -1.44 0.21 5.27
C ALA A 341 -1.37 -1.27 5.65
N VAL A 342 -0.22 -1.75 6.14
CA VAL A 342 -0.10 -3.10 6.70
C VAL A 342 -1.10 -3.37 7.84
N SER A 343 -1.59 -2.33 8.51
CA SER A 343 -2.62 -2.45 9.56
C SER A 343 -4.06 -2.39 9.06
N ARG A 344 -4.30 -2.29 7.75
CA ARG A 344 -5.66 -2.18 7.19
C ARG A 344 -6.22 -3.57 6.87
N GLN A 345 -7.18 -4.04 7.67
CA GLN A 345 -7.82 -5.34 7.49
C GLN A 345 -8.43 -5.53 6.09
N LYS A 346 -9.00 -4.46 5.51
CA LYS A 346 -9.65 -4.48 4.19
C LYS A 346 -8.68 -4.20 3.02
N ALA A 347 -7.40 -3.96 3.30
CA ALA A 347 -6.35 -3.79 2.29
C ALA A 347 -5.16 -4.72 2.59
N PRO A 348 -5.35 -6.05 2.58
CA PRO A 348 -4.23 -6.98 2.58
C PRO A 348 -3.36 -6.81 1.31
N ASP A 349 -2.16 -7.39 1.32
CA ASP A 349 -1.16 -7.24 0.26
C ASP A 349 -1.67 -7.53 -1.17
N TYR A 350 -2.54 -8.51 -1.34
CA TYR A 350 -3.15 -8.87 -2.63
C TYR A 350 -4.18 -7.84 -3.11
N VAL A 351 -4.85 -7.12 -2.20
CA VAL A 351 -5.78 -6.04 -2.58
C VAL A 351 -5.00 -4.82 -3.09
N ASP A 352 -3.92 -4.44 -2.40
CA ASP A 352 -3.03 -3.36 -2.89
C ASP A 352 -2.30 -3.78 -4.18
N GLY A 353 -1.95 -5.07 -4.32
CA GLY A 353 -1.44 -5.64 -5.56
C GLY A 353 -2.42 -5.55 -6.73
N ALA A 354 -3.70 -5.86 -6.50
CA ALA A 354 -4.77 -5.66 -7.48
C ALA A 354 -4.97 -4.17 -7.84
N GLY A 355 -4.81 -3.28 -6.85
CA GLY A 355 -4.79 -1.83 -7.07
C GLY A 355 -3.69 -1.43 -8.07
N ALA A 356 -2.46 -1.92 -7.88
CA ALA A 356 -1.36 -1.68 -8.82
C ALA A 356 -1.64 -2.28 -10.20
N ILE A 357 -2.10 -3.53 -10.28
CA ILE A 357 -2.44 -4.21 -11.53
C ILE A 357 -3.46 -3.40 -12.33
N THR A 358 -4.56 -2.98 -11.69
CA THR A 358 -5.62 -2.24 -12.39
C THR A 358 -5.20 -0.84 -12.80
N ALA A 359 -4.33 -0.18 -12.03
CA ALA A 359 -3.71 1.09 -12.44
C ALA A 359 -2.80 0.91 -13.67
N ILE A 360 -1.99 -0.16 -13.71
CA ILE A 360 -1.14 -0.49 -14.86
C ILE A 360 -1.98 -0.81 -16.11
N LEU A 361 -3.04 -1.62 -15.96
CA LEU A 361 -3.95 -1.95 -17.07
C LEU A 361 -4.68 -0.72 -17.60
N LEU A 362 -5.07 0.21 -16.73
CA LEU A 362 -5.67 1.47 -17.17
C LEU A 362 -4.64 2.32 -17.92
N LEU A 363 -3.42 2.43 -17.41
CA LEU A 363 -2.34 3.16 -18.08
C LEU A 363 -2.00 2.56 -19.46
N ALA A 364 -2.01 1.22 -19.58
CA ALA A 364 -1.72 0.51 -20.83
C ALA A 364 -2.67 0.87 -21.98
N GLN A 365 -3.85 1.44 -21.69
CA GLN A 365 -4.79 1.90 -22.72
C GLN A 365 -4.32 3.16 -23.43
N GLY A 366 -3.57 4.03 -22.74
CA GLY A 366 -3.04 5.30 -23.29
C GLY A 366 -1.52 5.33 -23.47
N ALA A 367 -0.79 4.27 -23.08
CA ALA A 367 0.68 4.28 -23.06
C ALA A 367 1.33 4.11 -24.46
N GLY A 368 0.62 3.52 -25.43
CA GLY A 368 1.20 3.15 -26.72
C GLY A 368 2.25 2.03 -26.64
N GLU A 369 2.81 1.62 -27.77
CA GLU A 369 3.91 0.65 -27.83
C GLU A 369 5.28 1.34 -27.66
N PRO A 370 6.29 0.67 -27.06
CA PRO A 370 6.30 -0.73 -26.60
C PRO A 370 5.73 -0.95 -25.18
N TYR A 371 5.29 0.11 -24.49
CA TYR A 371 4.85 0.05 -23.10
C TYR A 371 3.62 -0.85 -22.89
N ARG A 372 2.62 -0.69 -23.76
CA ARG A 372 1.38 -1.47 -23.69
C ARG A 372 1.64 -2.97 -23.67
N SER A 373 2.39 -3.50 -24.64
CA SER A 373 2.66 -4.94 -24.71
C SER A 373 3.46 -5.44 -23.50
N ARG A 374 4.42 -4.66 -23.01
CA ARG A 374 5.21 -4.99 -21.80
C ARG A 374 4.33 -5.05 -20.55
N TYR A 375 3.43 -4.08 -20.37
CA TYR A 375 2.54 -4.04 -19.21
C TYR A 375 1.55 -5.21 -19.19
N LEU A 376 0.94 -5.52 -20.35
CA LEU A 376 0.03 -6.65 -20.46
C LEU A 376 0.76 -7.97 -20.19
N SER A 377 1.99 -8.13 -20.68
CA SER A 377 2.84 -9.31 -20.42
C SER A 377 3.15 -9.47 -18.93
N LEU A 378 3.57 -8.41 -18.24
CA LEU A 378 3.84 -8.41 -16.80
C LEU A 378 2.60 -8.79 -15.99
N VAL A 379 1.49 -8.09 -16.26
CA VAL A 379 0.24 -8.33 -15.56
C VAL A 379 -0.23 -9.77 -15.78
N LYS A 380 -0.28 -10.27 -17.02
CA LYS A 380 -0.71 -11.65 -17.29
C LYS A 380 0.18 -12.68 -16.59
N GLY A 381 1.50 -12.44 -16.55
CA GLY A 381 2.43 -13.27 -15.78
C GLY A 381 2.10 -13.33 -14.28
N TRP A 382 1.81 -12.19 -13.66
CA TRP A 382 1.40 -12.14 -12.25
C TRP A 382 0.05 -12.82 -12.01
N LEU A 383 -0.94 -12.57 -12.87
CA LEU A 383 -2.28 -13.14 -12.75
C LEU A 383 -2.24 -14.68 -12.81
N LEU A 384 -1.49 -15.26 -13.74
CA LEU A 384 -1.37 -16.72 -13.89
C LEU A 384 -0.62 -17.40 -12.73
N ARG A 385 0.20 -16.66 -11.98
CA ARG A 385 0.93 -17.18 -10.81
C ARG A 385 0.31 -16.79 -9.46
N SER A 386 -0.75 -15.98 -9.48
CA SER A 386 -1.43 -15.51 -8.28
C SER A 386 -2.18 -16.65 -7.61
N SER A 387 -2.13 -16.71 -6.28
CA SER A 387 -2.98 -17.61 -5.49
C SER A 387 -4.38 -17.04 -5.27
N GLU A 388 -4.58 -15.76 -5.54
CA GLU A 388 -5.84 -15.03 -5.34
C GLU A 388 -6.49 -14.68 -6.68
N LYS A 389 -7.82 -14.63 -6.71
CA LYS A 389 -8.52 -13.91 -7.78
C LYS A 389 -8.19 -12.41 -7.67
N GLN A 390 -7.80 -11.80 -8.78
CA GLN A 390 -7.37 -10.38 -8.83
C GLN A 390 -8.47 -9.47 -9.40
N TYR A 391 -9.71 -9.92 -9.34
CA TYR A 391 -10.92 -9.21 -9.79
C TYR A 391 -12.03 -9.35 -8.75
N GLY A 392 -12.94 -8.37 -8.69
CA GLY A 392 -14.00 -8.32 -7.69
C GLY A 392 -13.47 -8.10 -6.25
N LEU A 393 -12.26 -7.57 -6.11
CA LEU A 393 -11.67 -7.28 -4.81
C LEU A 393 -12.18 -5.95 -4.23
N PRO A 394 -12.07 -5.72 -2.91
CA PRO A 394 -12.41 -4.44 -2.30
C PRO A 394 -11.77 -3.26 -3.04
N SER A 395 -12.48 -2.14 -3.16
CA SER A 395 -12.08 -0.92 -3.89
C SER A 395 -11.91 -1.03 -5.42
N GLN A 396 -12.09 -2.22 -6.00
CA GLN A 396 -12.08 -2.43 -7.45
C GLN A 396 -13.49 -2.21 -8.03
N THR A 397 -13.62 -1.38 -9.05
CA THR A 397 -14.89 -1.28 -9.80
C THR A 397 -15.06 -2.49 -10.73
N VAL A 398 -16.29 -2.72 -11.19
CA VAL A 398 -16.55 -3.74 -12.22
C VAL A 398 -15.74 -3.47 -13.50
N ALA A 399 -15.56 -2.20 -13.89
CA ALA A 399 -14.75 -1.83 -15.06
C ALA A 399 -13.28 -2.22 -14.88
N LYS A 400 -12.72 -2.03 -13.68
CA LYS A 400 -11.36 -2.48 -13.34
C LYS A 400 -11.27 -4.01 -13.28
N SER A 401 -12.32 -4.69 -12.84
CA SER A 401 -12.41 -6.15 -12.86
C SER A 401 -12.45 -6.71 -14.29
N LEU A 402 -13.17 -6.03 -15.19
CA LEU A 402 -13.21 -6.35 -16.61
C LEU A 402 -11.85 -6.22 -17.29
N LEU A 403 -11.03 -5.22 -16.92
CA LEU A 403 -9.66 -5.12 -17.43
C LEU A 403 -8.82 -6.36 -17.08
N VAL A 404 -8.96 -6.87 -15.86
CA VAL A 404 -8.24 -8.04 -15.39
C VAL A 404 -8.69 -9.30 -16.11
N THR A 405 -9.99 -9.55 -16.23
CA THR A 405 -10.49 -10.73 -16.95
C THR A 405 -10.19 -10.66 -18.45
N SER A 406 -10.17 -9.46 -19.03
CA SER A 406 -9.83 -9.26 -20.44
C SER A 406 -8.39 -9.66 -20.75
N VAL A 407 -7.40 -9.22 -19.98
CA VAL A 407 -6.00 -9.59 -20.21
C VAL A 407 -5.74 -11.07 -19.91
N LEU A 408 -6.45 -11.64 -18.93
CA LEU A 408 -6.34 -13.06 -18.60
C LEU A 408 -6.83 -13.94 -19.75
N GLY A 409 -7.94 -13.57 -20.39
CA GLY A 409 -8.56 -14.28 -21.51
C GLY A 409 -8.02 -13.93 -22.90
N ASP A 410 -7.02 -13.05 -23.01
CA ASP A 410 -6.43 -12.67 -24.29
C ASP A 410 -5.23 -13.55 -24.64
N ASP A 411 -5.45 -14.58 -25.48
CA ASP A 411 -4.41 -15.53 -25.90
C ASP A 411 -3.24 -14.91 -26.69
N SER A 412 -3.40 -13.69 -27.22
CA SER A 412 -2.32 -12.99 -27.92
C SER A 412 -1.26 -12.41 -26.97
N VAL A 413 -1.59 -12.23 -25.70
CA VAL A 413 -0.67 -11.71 -24.68
C VAL A 413 0.19 -12.87 -24.15
N VAL A 414 1.50 -12.78 -24.38
CA VAL A 414 2.49 -13.71 -23.82
C VAL A 414 2.80 -13.31 -22.37
N PRO A 415 2.57 -14.18 -21.37
CA PRO A 415 2.84 -13.85 -19.98
C PRO A 415 4.34 -13.77 -19.68
N ALA A 416 4.76 -12.75 -18.93
CA ALA A 416 6.13 -12.63 -18.47
C ALA A 416 6.49 -13.75 -17.47
N SER A 417 7.71 -14.28 -17.57
CA SER A 417 8.24 -15.27 -16.61
C SER A 417 8.35 -14.71 -15.19
N ALA A 418 8.51 -15.59 -14.20
CA ALA A 418 8.84 -15.14 -12.84
C ALA A 418 10.20 -14.43 -12.83
N PRO A 419 10.35 -13.30 -12.12
CA PRO A 419 11.60 -12.55 -12.09
C PRO A 419 12.70 -13.35 -11.38
N VAL A 420 13.92 -13.29 -11.91
CA VAL A 420 15.12 -13.86 -11.27
C VAL A 420 16.23 -12.81 -11.30
N TYR A 421 16.23 -11.91 -10.32
CA TYR A 421 17.23 -10.85 -10.21
C TYR A 421 17.33 -10.30 -8.78
N THR A 422 18.38 -9.52 -8.53
CA THR A 422 18.56 -8.67 -7.35
C THR A 422 18.59 -7.22 -7.80
N LYS A 423 17.78 -6.36 -7.18
CA LYS A 423 17.77 -4.92 -7.46
C LYS A 423 17.85 -4.12 -6.18
N ALA A 424 18.76 -3.15 -6.14
CA ALA A 424 18.93 -2.23 -5.02
C ALA A 424 18.26 -0.88 -5.33
N PHE A 425 17.64 -0.31 -4.31
CA PHE A 425 16.95 0.97 -4.32
C PHE A 425 17.51 1.81 -3.17
N GLY A 426 18.65 2.43 -3.42
CA GLY A 426 19.43 3.17 -2.43
C GLY A 426 18.70 4.38 -1.87
N ASP A 427 17.87 5.05 -2.68
CA ASP A 427 17.15 6.25 -2.27
C ASP A 427 15.98 5.94 -1.31
N GLN A 428 15.48 4.69 -1.28
CA GLN A 428 14.49 4.22 -0.31
C GLN A 428 15.00 3.14 0.65
N ASP A 429 16.32 2.94 0.74
CA ASP A 429 16.94 1.96 1.63
C ASP A 429 16.31 0.55 1.50
N ARG A 430 16.06 0.09 0.27
CA ARG A 430 15.52 -1.25 -0.02
C ARG A 430 16.38 -2.02 -1.01
N LEU A 431 16.28 -3.33 -0.95
CA LEU A 431 16.83 -4.27 -1.93
C LEU A 431 15.83 -5.41 -2.05
N VAL A 432 15.49 -5.79 -3.28
CA VAL A 432 14.67 -6.97 -3.55
C VAL A 432 15.50 -8.04 -4.22
N HIS A 433 15.37 -9.27 -3.72
CA HIS A 433 16.11 -10.43 -4.20
C HIS A 433 15.12 -11.52 -4.61
N HIS A 434 14.82 -11.59 -5.91
CA HIS A 434 13.91 -12.57 -6.49
C HIS A 434 14.66 -13.79 -7.00
N ARG A 435 14.30 -14.97 -6.49
CA ARG A 435 14.81 -16.27 -6.92
C ARG A 435 13.67 -17.20 -7.30
N PRO A 436 13.94 -18.30 -8.04
CA PRO A 436 12.89 -19.19 -8.53
C PRO A 436 11.89 -19.65 -7.45
N ASN A 437 12.37 -19.85 -6.21
CA ASN A 437 11.55 -20.41 -5.12
C ASN A 437 11.26 -19.42 -3.99
N PHE A 438 11.86 -18.23 -3.98
CA PHE A 438 11.63 -17.25 -2.92
C PHE A 438 11.94 -15.83 -3.37
N SER A 439 11.36 -14.85 -2.70
CA SER A 439 11.83 -13.47 -2.73
C SER A 439 12.15 -13.00 -1.32
N ALA A 440 13.25 -12.26 -1.17
CA ALA A 440 13.68 -11.70 0.10
C ALA A 440 13.82 -10.18 0.02
N VAL A 441 13.33 -9.50 1.05
CA VAL A 441 13.45 -8.04 1.23
C VAL A 441 13.72 -7.75 2.70
N VAL A 442 14.54 -6.74 2.97
CA VAL A 442 14.82 -6.29 4.34
C VAL A 442 14.50 -4.80 4.45
N ASN A 443 13.74 -4.45 5.50
CA ASN A 443 13.47 -3.09 5.89
C ASN A 443 14.61 -2.56 6.77
N VAL A 444 15.51 -1.81 6.15
CA VAL A 444 16.49 -0.98 6.87
C VAL A 444 16.01 0.47 6.92
N SER A 445 16.51 1.22 7.89
CA SER A 445 16.24 2.65 8.05
C SER A 445 17.54 3.42 8.24
N SER A 446 17.52 4.72 7.92
CA SER A 446 18.68 5.61 8.03
C SER A 446 18.26 7.06 8.26
N LYS A 447 19.22 7.99 8.26
CA LYS A 447 18.92 9.43 8.20
C LYS A 447 18.13 9.83 6.94
N ARG A 448 17.99 8.97 5.92
CA ARG A 448 17.16 9.23 4.73
C ARG A 448 15.77 8.66 4.92
N ILE A 449 15.66 7.42 5.39
CA ILE A 449 14.38 6.69 5.48
C ILE A 449 13.95 6.42 6.92
N GLY A 450 12.67 6.72 7.20
CA GLY A 450 12.03 6.50 8.50
C GLY A 450 11.92 5.02 8.88
N ARG A 451 11.74 4.74 10.17
CA ARG A 451 11.59 3.37 10.67
C ARG A 451 10.24 2.77 10.30
N TYR A 452 9.19 3.55 10.50
CA TYR A 452 7.80 3.19 10.21
C TYR A 452 6.98 4.47 10.19
N GLU A 453 5.73 4.35 9.75
CA GLU A 453 4.72 5.37 9.95
C GLU A 453 3.66 4.86 10.90
N TRP A 454 3.24 5.71 11.82
CA TRP A 454 1.95 5.59 12.50
C TRP A 454 1.16 6.86 12.27
N GLY A 455 -0.16 6.78 12.34
CA GLY A 455 -0.98 7.98 12.27
C GLY A 455 -2.40 7.73 11.89
N ASN A 456 -3.28 8.69 12.22
CA ASN A 456 -4.72 8.59 12.06
C ASN A 456 -5.26 7.28 12.67
N ARG A 457 -4.64 6.87 13.79
CA ARG A 457 -4.90 5.60 14.49
C ARG A 457 -4.62 4.34 13.66
N GLU A 458 -3.76 4.43 12.65
CA GLU A 458 -3.24 3.33 11.83
C GLU A 458 -1.81 2.95 12.26
N ASN A 459 -1.47 1.66 12.10
CA ASN A 459 -0.17 1.05 12.40
C ASN A 459 0.33 1.31 13.83
N ASN A 460 -0.59 1.18 14.79
CA ASN A 460 -0.41 1.60 16.18
C ASN A 460 0.74 0.86 16.91
N LEU A 461 1.16 -0.30 16.40
CA LEU A 461 2.22 -1.15 16.96
C LEU A 461 3.42 -1.34 16.00
N GLY A 462 3.57 -0.48 14.98
CA GLY A 462 4.58 -0.62 13.92
C GLY A 462 6.05 -0.37 14.32
N TRP A 463 6.35 -0.26 15.61
CA TRP A 463 7.56 0.36 16.17
C TRP A 463 8.90 -0.07 15.57
N TYR A 464 9.01 -1.36 15.22
CA TYR A 464 10.26 -2.01 14.84
C TYR A 464 10.31 -2.42 13.35
N GLN A 465 9.34 -1.99 12.53
CA GLN A 465 9.25 -2.36 11.11
C GLN A 465 10.46 -1.92 10.27
N GLY A 466 11.23 -0.93 10.72
CA GLY A 466 12.45 -0.43 10.04
C GLY A 466 13.76 -0.82 10.73
N ASP A 467 13.71 -1.74 11.69
CA ASP A 467 14.86 -2.17 12.50
C ASP A 467 15.49 -3.47 11.99
N GLY A 468 15.45 -3.68 10.66
CA GLY A 468 15.94 -4.89 10.00
C GLY A 468 14.88 -5.97 9.80
N LEU A 469 13.59 -5.60 9.73
CA LEU A 469 12.52 -6.54 9.46
C LEU A 469 12.74 -7.23 8.12
N THR A 470 12.85 -8.55 8.13
CA THR A 470 13.17 -9.40 6.97
C THR A 470 11.94 -10.16 6.52
N TYR A 471 11.58 -10.01 5.24
CA TYR A 471 10.48 -10.72 4.60
C TYR A 471 11.02 -11.84 3.71
N PHE A 472 10.40 -13.02 3.80
CA PHE A 472 10.58 -14.13 2.87
C PHE A 472 9.23 -14.50 2.27
N TYR A 473 9.07 -14.22 0.98
CA TYR A 473 7.92 -14.62 0.16
C TYR A 473 8.24 -15.92 -0.53
N THR A 474 7.34 -16.90 -0.45
CA THR A 474 7.50 -18.21 -1.09
C THR A 474 6.21 -18.59 -1.81
N PRO A 475 6.25 -19.42 -2.87
CA PRO A 475 5.04 -19.88 -3.53
C PRO A 475 4.24 -20.88 -2.68
N VAL A 476 4.86 -21.51 -1.68
CA VAL A 476 4.23 -22.52 -0.81
C VAL A 476 3.30 -21.88 0.23
N ALA A 477 3.62 -20.67 0.70
CA ALA A 477 2.83 -19.93 1.68
C ALA A 477 2.64 -18.47 1.21
N PRO A 478 1.89 -18.24 0.12
CA PRO A 478 1.74 -16.93 -0.48
C PRO A 478 0.97 -15.94 0.40
N ASP A 479 0.17 -16.44 1.35
CA ASP A 479 -0.66 -15.69 2.28
C ASP A 479 0.02 -15.39 3.62
N GLN A 480 1.31 -15.71 3.78
CA GLN A 480 2.08 -15.57 5.03
C GLN A 480 1.85 -14.24 5.76
N PHE A 481 1.77 -13.12 5.01
CA PHE A 481 1.62 -11.78 5.58
C PHE A 481 0.19 -11.22 5.47
N SER A 482 -0.73 -11.92 4.79
CA SER A 482 -2.15 -11.54 4.67
C SER A 482 -3.09 -12.37 5.53
N ALA A 483 -2.68 -13.56 5.98
CA ALA A 483 -3.48 -14.46 6.81
C ALA A 483 -3.44 -14.07 8.30
N ASP A 484 -3.95 -12.87 8.61
CA ASP A 484 -4.00 -12.29 9.96
C ASP A 484 -2.63 -12.22 10.67
N PHE A 485 -1.54 -12.08 9.91
CA PHE A 485 -0.19 -11.91 10.45
C PHE A 485 -0.09 -10.64 11.31
N TRP A 486 -0.40 -9.48 10.73
CA TRP A 486 -0.25 -8.19 11.38
C TRP A 486 -0.99 -8.01 12.72
N PRO A 487 -2.25 -8.45 12.89
CA PRO A 487 -2.94 -8.34 14.18
C PRO A 487 -2.46 -9.37 15.22
N THR A 488 -1.79 -10.45 14.84
CA THR A 488 -1.44 -11.55 15.76
C THR A 488 0.07 -11.73 15.99
N VAL A 489 0.92 -11.15 15.15
CA VAL A 489 2.38 -11.20 15.34
C VAL A 489 2.74 -10.41 16.61
N ASP A 490 3.68 -10.96 17.38
CA ASP A 490 4.26 -10.21 18.50
C ASP A 490 5.07 -9.03 17.93
N PRO A 491 4.66 -7.78 18.21
CA PRO A 491 5.32 -6.61 17.64
C PRO A 491 6.77 -6.49 18.09
N TYR A 492 7.17 -7.08 19.22
CA TYR A 492 8.58 -7.11 19.66
C TYR A 492 9.41 -8.16 18.91
N ARG A 493 8.77 -9.15 18.27
CA ARG A 493 9.45 -10.28 17.61
C ARG A 493 9.18 -10.28 16.12
N LEU A 494 9.35 -9.14 15.46
CA LEU A 494 9.32 -9.07 14.01
C LEU A 494 10.55 -9.79 13.41
N PRO A 495 10.41 -10.64 12.38
CA PRO A 495 11.54 -11.40 11.81
C PRO A 495 12.73 -10.51 11.43
N GLY A 496 13.93 -10.86 11.86
CA GLY A 496 15.18 -10.16 11.56
C GLY A 496 15.54 -8.99 12.48
N THR A 497 14.64 -8.50 13.34
CA THR A 497 14.93 -7.34 14.19
C THR A 497 15.79 -7.70 15.40
N THR A 498 16.56 -6.72 15.90
CA THR A 498 17.28 -6.80 17.18
C THR A 498 16.70 -5.72 18.09
N VAL A 499 16.08 -6.11 19.20
CA VAL A 499 15.31 -5.18 20.05
C VAL A 499 15.57 -5.42 21.54
N THR A 500 15.07 -4.50 22.36
CA THR A 500 14.99 -4.62 23.83
C THR A 500 13.59 -5.07 24.24
N ALA A 501 13.47 -5.79 25.36
CA ALA A 501 12.19 -6.12 26.01
C ALA A 501 11.53 -4.91 26.73
N GLU A 502 11.92 -3.68 26.38
CA GLU A 502 11.36 -2.44 26.95
C GLU A 502 9.93 -2.22 26.43
N THR A 503 8.97 -2.05 27.34
CA THR A 503 7.56 -1.82 26.98
C THR A 503 7.38 -0.55 26.16
N ARG A 504 6.57 -0.64 25.10
CA ARG A 504 6.22 0.47 24.20
C ARG A 504 4.72 0.79 24.28
N ALA A 505 4.42 2.09 24.26
CA ALA A 505 3.04 2.58 24.22
C ALA A 505 2.43 2.43 22.83
N ASN A 506 1.14 2.06 22.79
CA ASN A 506 0.34 2.00 21.58
C ASN A 506 0.21 3.41 20.96
N GLY A 507 0.39 3.51 19.64
CA GLY A 507 0.36 4.74 18.86
C GLY A 507 -1.01 5.21 18.39
N ALA A 508 -2.12 4.77 18.99
CA ALA A 508 -3.49 5.12 18.59
C ALA A 508 -3.85 6.58 18.95
N ASN A 509 -3.41 7.52 18.12
CA ASN A 509 -3.68 8.94 18.24
C ASN A 509 -3.97 9.58 16.85
N ASP A 510 -4.49 10.80 16.91
CA ASP A 510 -4.77 11.60 15.71
C ASP A 510 -3.45 12.24 15.20
N GLY A 511 -3.37 12.53 13.90
CA GLY A 511 -2.16 13.05 13.25
C GLY A 511 -1.26 11.93 12.72
N THR A 512 -0.12 12.28 12.11
CA THR A 512 0.83 11.31 11.53
C THR A 512 2.24 11.53 12.08
N GLY A 513 2.98 10.44 12.27
CA GLY A 513 4.32 10.44 12.83
C GLY A 513 5.24 9.43 12.13
N ILE A 514 6.46 9.88 11.82
CA ILE A 514 7.48 9.07 11.15
C ILE A 514 8.76 9.09 11.98
N PRO A 515 8.91 8.17 12.97
CA PRO A 515 10.11 8.09 13.77
C PRO A 515 11.34 7.85 12.89
N ARG A 516 12.32 8.76 13.00
CA ARG A 516 13.52 8.78 12.18
C ARG A 516 14.59 7.85 12.75
N ALA A 517 15.37 7.24 11.87
CA ALA A 517 16.63 6.62 12.30
C ALA A 517 17.71 7.70 12.47
N TYR A 518 18.66 7.42 13.35
CA TYR A 518 19.72 8.36 13.70
C TYR A 518 20.98 8.18 12.86
N GLN A 519 21.21 6.97 12.36
CA GLN A 519 22.45 6.61 11.68
C GLN A 519 22.36 6.82 10.17
N ALA A 520 23.47 7.25 9.56
CA ALA A 520 23.51 7.52 8.13
C ALA A 520 23.68 6.23 7.30
N PHE A 521 24.35 5.23 7.87
CA PHE A 521 24.64 3.96 7.20
C PHE A 521 23.44 3.01 7.30
N GLY A 522 22.65 3.01 6.24
CA GLY A 522 21.62 2.03 5.93
C GLY A 522 21.52 1.94 4.41
N GLY A 523 21.27 0.77 3.85
CA GLY A 523 21.18 0.58 2.40
C GLY A 523 22.10 -0.55 1.90
N GLY A 524 22.26 -0.64 0.59
CA GLY A 524 22.93 -1.78 -0.03
C GLY A 524 23.20 -1.60 -1.51
N LEU A 525 23.79 -2.61 -2.13
CA LEU A 525 24.04 -2.66 -3.56
C LEU A 525 23.71 -4.05 -4.12
N ALA A 526 23.42 -4.09 -5.42
CA ALA A 526 23.31 -5.32 -6.19
C ALA A 526 24.52 -5.44 -7.13
N LEU A 527 25.03 -6.66 -7.29
CA LEU A 527 26.10 -7.01 -8.21
C LEU A 527 25.54 -7.93 -9.29
N ASP A 528 25.74 -7.56 -10.56
CA ASP A 528 25.30 -8.29 -11.76
C ASP A 528 23.81 -8.67 -11.76
N GLU A 529 22.98 -7.88 -11.08
CA GLU A 529 21.58 -8.20 -10.81
C GLU A 529 21.36 -9.61 -10.22
N ARG A 530 22.40 -10.19 -9.60
CA ARG A 530 22.43 -11.58 -9.14
C ARG A 530 22.75 -11.71 -7.65
N TRP A 531 23.63 -10.89 -7.13
CA TRP A 531 23.94 -10.90 -5.70
C TRP A 531 23.64 -9.54 -5.09
N GLY A 532 23.38 -9.53 -3.80
CA GLY A 532 23.07 -8.31 -3.07
C GLY A 532 23.77 -8.28 -1.73
N ILE A 533 24.07 -7.07 -1.28
CA ILE A 533 24.53 -6.83 0.09
C ILE A 533 23.73 -5.66 0.63
N GLN A 534 23.20 -5.80 1.84
CA GLN A 534 22.57 -4.70 2.58
C GLN A 534 23.15 -4.63 3.98
N GLY A 535 23.28 -3.41 4.51
CA GLY A 535 23.79 -3.15 5.84
C GLY A 535 22.96 -2.10 6.58
N MET A 536 23.02 -2.15 7.91
CA MET A 536 22.38 -1.19 8.80
C MET A 536 23.26 -0.97 10.03
N ASP A 537 23.69 0.28 10.24
CA ASP A 537 24.15 0.78 11.53
C ASP A 537 22.92 1.04 12.38
N HIS A 538 22.53 0.05 13.18
CA HIS A 538 21.33 0.12 13.98
C HIS A 538 21.62 0.83 15.29
N LEU A 539 20.84 1.87 15.56
CA LEU A 539 20.65 2.47 16.88
C LEU A 539 19.14 2.50 17.11
N ASN A 540 18.63 2.00 18.23
CA ASN A 540 17.18 1.93 18.46
C ASN A 540 16.56 3.32 18.71
N PHE A 541 15.23 3.37 18.85
CA PHE A 541 14.46 4.62 18.92
C PHE A 541 14.86 5.56 20.06
N ASN A 542 15.27 5.03 21.22
CA ASN A 542 15.69 5.79 22.41
C ASN A 542 17.22 5.80 22.61
N LYS A 543 17.99 5.30 21.62
CA LYS A 543 19.46 5.30 21.60
C LYS A 543 20.13 4.49 22.71
N THR A 544 19.45 3.49 23.25
CA THR A 544 19.98 2.62 24.30
C THR A 544 20.52 1.30 23.76
N LEU A 545 20.08 0.84 22.59
CA LEU A 545 20.56 -0.37 21.92
C LEU A 545 21.20 -0.03 20.57
N SER A 546 22.38 -0.60 20.31
CA SER A 546 23.07 -0.50 19.02
C SER A 546 23.51 -1.86 18.48
N ALA A 547 23.60 -2.00 17.17
CA ALA A 547 24.08 -3.20 16.47
C ALA A 547 24.57 -2.87 15.05
N ARG A 548 25.49 -3.67 14.51
CA ARG A 548 25.86 -3.69 13.08
C ARG A 548 25.19 -4.89 12.44
N LYS A 549 24.20 -4.64 11.57
CA LYS A 549 23.40 -5.70 10.92
C LYS A 549 23.75 -5.76 9.44
N SER A 550 23.88 -6.95 8.88
CA SER A 550 24.23 -7.14 7.47
C SER A 550 23.56 -8.37 6.87
N TRP A 551 23.16 -8.25 5.61
CA TRP A 551 22.49 -9.30 4.84
C TRP A 551 23.22 -9.48 3.50
N PHE A 552 23.57 -10.72 3.17
CA PHE A 552 24.17 -11.10 1.90
C PHE A 552 23.21 -11.99 1.14
N PHE A 553 22.72 -11.51 0.01
CA PHE A 553 21.74 -12.18 -0.83
C PHE A 553 22.47 -12.97 -1.93
N LEU A 554 22.48 -14.29 -1.82
CA LEU A 554 23.15 -15.23 -2.72
C LEU A 554 22.13 -16.04 -3.51
N ASP A 555 22.57 -16.89 -4.44
CA ASP A 555 21.68 -17.59 -5.38
C ASP A 555 20.54 -18.39 -4.72
N ASP A 556 20.81 -19.01 -3.58
CA ASP A 556 19.93 -19.98 -2.91
C ASP A 556 19.78 -19.71 -1.40
N LYS A 557 20.37 -18.63 -0.89
CA LYS A 557 20.42 -18.33 0.54
C LYS A 557 20.65 -16.85 0.83
N VAL A 558 20.21 -16.43 2.02
CA VAL A 558 20.54 -15.12 2.59
C VAL A 558 21.38 -15.34 3.85
N VAL A 559 22.57 -14.74 3.91
CA VAL A 559 23.41 -14.78 5.11
C VAL A 559 23.12 -13.54 5.95
N CYS A 560 22.67 -13.73 7.19
CA CYS A 560 22.35 -12.66 8.12
C CYS A 560 23.43 -12.59 9.21
N LEU A 561 24.10 -11.45 9.36
CA LEU A 561 25.13 -11.21 10.37
C LEU A 561 24.72 -10.07 11.30
N GLY A 562 25.03 -10.23 12.59
CA GLY A 562 24.91 -9.21 13.62
C GLY A 562 26.21 -9.12 14.41
N ALA A 563 26.72 -7.90 14.59
CA ALA A 563 27.95 -7.64 15.33
C ALA A 563 27.81 -6.39 16.20
N ALA A 564 28.70 -6.22 17.18
CA ALA A 564 28.74 -5.08 18.09
C ALA A 564 27.36 -4.75 18.70
N VAL A 565 26.64 -5.79 19.14
CA VAL A 565 25.35 -5.60 19.82
C VAL A 565 25.64 -5.12 21.24
N THR A 566 25.17 -3.93 21.58
CA THR A 566 25.42 -3.32 22.90
C THR A 566 24.16 -2.59 23.36
N SER A 567 23.79 -2.78 24.63
CA SER A 567 22.62 -2.13 25.22
C SER A 567 22.95 -1.52 26.59
N ALA A 568 22.44 -0.31 26.81
CA ALA A 568 22.41 0.39 28.09
C ALA A 568 20.98 0.49 28.67
N SER A 569 20.00 -0.24 28.10
CA SER A 569 18.59 -0.11 28.48
C SER A 569 18.21 -0.76 29.81
N GLY A 570 19.02 -1.71 30.30
CA GLY A 570 18.67 -2.54 31.45
C GLY A 570 17.60 -3.61 31.17
N HIS A 571 17.14 -3.74 29.92
CA HIS A 571 16.20 -4.76 29.47
C HIS A 571 16.90 -5.89 28.70
N GLU A 572 16.28 -7.07 28.64
CA GLU A 572 16.74 -8.18 27.78
C GLU A 572 16.89 -7.71 26.33
N VAL A 573 17.97 -8.16 25.67
CA VAL A 573 18.23 -7.92 24.25
C VAL A 573 18.16 -9.23 23.49
N PHE A 574 17.37 -9.24 22.43
CA PHE A 574 17.25 -10.41 21.57
C PHE A 574 17.16 -10.04 20.10
N THR A 575 17.58 -10.97 19.25
CA THR A 575 17.33 -10.95 17.81
C THR A 575 16.31 -12.01 17.46
N THR A 576 15.23 -11.63 16.80
CA THR A 576 14.28 -12.61 16.25
C THR A 576 14.81 -13.07 14.90
N ILE A 577 15.19 -14.33 14.78
CA ILE A 577 15.71 -14.92 13.54
C ILE A 577 14.55 -15.12 12.55
N ASP A 578 13.44 -15.68 13.05
CA ASP A 578 12.18 -15.75 12.32
C ASP A 578 11.00 -15.82 13.32
N ASN A 579 9.82 -15.47 12.84
CA ASN A 579 8.56 -15.57 13.55
C ASN A 579 7.48 -15.97 12.54
N ARG A 580 7.56 -17.23 12.10
CA ARG A 580 6.79 -17.76 10.97
C ARG A 580 5.40 -18.16 11.41
N SER A 581 4.37 -17.77 10.65
CA SER A 581 2.97 -17.87 11.05
C SER A 581 2.27 -19.03 10.36
N PHE A 582 1.47 -19.76 11.11
CA PHE A 582 0.67 -20.89 10.66
C PHE A 582 -0.76 -20.73 11.18
N ALA A 583 -1.72 -21.35 10.49
CA ALA A 583 -3.05 -21.48 11.06
C ALA A 583 -2.96 -22.25 12.39
N PRO A 584 -3.87 -22.02 13.34
CA PRO A 584 -3.95 -22.78 14.58
C PRO A 584 -3.82 -24.28 14.35
N ASP A 585 -2.92 -24.92 15.11
CA ASP A 585 -2.70 -26.36 15.16
C ASP A 585 -2.22 -26.98 13.83
N SER A 586 -1.71 -26.14 12.92
CA SER A 586 -1.20 -26.53 11.60
C SER A 586 0.32 -26.37 11.43
N VAL A 587 1.05 -26.13 12.53
CA VAL A 587 2.51 -26.01 12.48
C VAL A 587 3.11 -27.30 11.93
N PRO A 588 3.92 -27.23 10.86
CA PRO A 588 4.47 -28.42 10.23
C PRO A 588 5.55 -29.06 11.10
N THR A 589 6.01 -30.23 10.69
CA THR A 589 7.14 -30.88 11.37
C THR A 589 8.36 -29.98 11.32
N LEU A 590 9.00 -29.79 12.47
CA LEU A 590 10.27 -29.07 12.58
C LEU A 590 11.42 -30.07 12.57
N ARG A 591 12.58 -29.64 12.07
CA ARG A 591 13.84 -30.36 12.31
C ARG A 591 14.78 -29.46 13.09
N THR A 592 15.14 -29.85 14.31
CA THR A 592 16.06 -29.09 15.18
C THR A 592 17.30 -29.92 15.46
N ASP A 593 18.48 -29.36 15.18
CA ASP A 593 19.77 -30.06 15.31
C ASP A 593 19.76 -31.46 14.67
N ASN A 594 19.20 -31.55 13.45
CA ASN A 594 19.00 -32.79 12.69
C ASN A 594 18.03 -33.81 13.28
N ARG A 595 17.14 -33.42 14.22
CA ARG A 595 16.09 -34.29 14.77
C ARG A 595 14.72 -33.78 14.41
N TYR A 596 13.86 -34.66 13.91
CA TYR A 596 12.45 -34.34 13.65
C TYR A 596 11.71 -34.10 14.97
N ARG A 597 10.86 -33.08 15.00
CA ARG A 597 10.08 -32.65 16.15
C ARG A 597 8.69 -32.25 15.69
N THR A 598 7.68 -32.77 16.38
CA THR A 598 6.34 -32.18 16.40
C THR A 598 6.23 -31.40 17.69
N VAL A 599 5.93 -30.10 17.60
CA VAL A 599 5.93 -29.19 18.75
C VAL A 599 4.57 -28.53 18.82
N ALA A 600 3.81 -28.83 19.88
CA ALA A 600 2.53 -28.19 20.12
C ALA A 600 2.73 -26.75 20.61
N ALA A 601 1.77 -25.88 20.32
CA ALA A 601 1.78 -24.52 20.84
C ALA A 601 1.83 -24.50 22.38
N GLY A 602 2.67 -23.64 22.95
CA GLY A 602 2.88 -23.53 24.40
C GLY A 602 3.86 -24.55 24.99
N SER A 603 4.47 -25.42 24.16
CA SER A 603 5.56 -26.29 24.61
C SER A 603 6.77 -25.48 25.08
N ALA A 604 7.59 -26.08 25.95
CA ALA A 604 8.84 -25.48 26.40
C ALA A 604 9.77 -25.16 25.21
N ALA A 605 10.58 -24.10 25.37
CA ALA A 605 11.58 -23.71 24.39
C ALA A 605 12.57 -24.85 24.12
N ILE A 606 12.95 -25.00 22.85
CA ILE A 606 13.95 -25.98 22.43
C ILE A 606 15.24 -25.21 22.11
N PRO A 607 16.29 -25.35 22.94
CA PRO A 607 17.59 -24.77 22.61
C PRO A 607 18.21 -25.52 21.42
N VAL A 608 18.78 -24.78 20.48
CA VAL A 608 19.37 -25.30 19.24
C VAL A 608 20.75 -24.72 18.98
N ARG A 609 21.64 -25.49 18.35
CA ARG A 609 23.05 -25.09 18.15
C ARG A 609 23.54 -25.13 16.71
N ARG A 610 22.86 -25.84 15.81
CA ARG A 610 23.35 -26.12 14.45
C ARG A 610 22.36 -25.64 13.40
N ASN A 611 21.12 -26.10 13.49
CA ASN A 611 20.12 -25.80 12.48
C ASN A 611 18.69 -25.95 12.97
N VAL A 612 17.82 -25.23 12.27
CA VAL A 612 16.37 -25.42 12.30
C VAL A 612 15.89 -25.55 10.86
N HIS A 613 14.94 -26.43 10.60
CA HIS A 613 14.21 -26.47 9.34
C HIS A 613 12.72 -26.48 9.64
N ILE A 614 12.00 -25.56 9.01
CA ILE A 614 10.54 -25.51 9.05
C ILE A 614 10.08 -26.07 7.72
N ASP A 615 9.43 -27.25 7.76
CA ASP A 615 8.97 -27.91 6.55
C ASP A 615 7.98 -27.02 5.75
N GLY A 616 8.12 -27.04 4.42
CA GLY A 616 7.39 -26.13 3.52
C GLY A 616 7.83 -24.66 3.51
N HIS A 617 8.80 -24.25 4.35
CA HIS A 617 9.32 -22.86 4.37
C HIS A 617 10.81 -22.78 4.03
N GLY A 618 11.67 -23.34 4.88
CA GLY A 618 13.11 -23.19 4.71
C GLY A 618 13.93 -23.60 5.93
N GLY A 619 15.25 -23.59 5.74
CA GLY A 619 16.23 -23.94 6.75
C GLY A 619 17.08 -22.76 7.21
N TYR A 620 17.41 -22.75 8.50
CA TYR A 620 18.33 -21.83 9.15
C TYR A 620 19.56 -22.62 9.58
N VAL A 621 20.74 -22.14 9.20
CA VAL A 621 22.02 -22.73 9.58
C VAL A 621 22.77 -21.73 10.44
N PHE A 622 23.15 -22.14 11.65
CA PHE A 622 23.87 -21.30 12.59
C PHE A 622 25.37 -21.53 12.44
N LEU A 623 26.07 -20.51 11.96
CA LEU A 623 27.50 -20.56 11.73
C LEU A 623 28.25 -20.59 13.06
N LYS A 624 29.15 -21.56 13.21
CA LYS A 624 30.09 -21.60 14.35
C LYS A 624 31.37 -20.90 13.94
N ALA A 625 31.72 -19.83 14.63
CA ALA A 625 32.98 -19.15 14.45
C ALA A 625 33.48 -18.56 15.79
N GLU A 626 34.76 -18.19 15.80
CA GLU A 626 35.31 -17.33 16.85
C GLU A 626 34.45 -16.06 16.96
N ASN A 627 34.19 -15.60 18.17
CA ASN A 627 33.33 -14.42 18.45
C ASN A 627 31.83 -14.48 18.09
N VAL A 628 31.28 -15.61 17.63
CA VAL A 628 29.82 -15.83 17.65
C VAL A 628 29.37 -16.21 19.07
N SER A 629 28.30 -15.58 19.57
CA SER A 629 27.74 -15.73 20.92
C SER A 629 26.20 -15.74 20.92
N GLY A 630 25.60 -16.03 22.08
CA GLY A 630 24.14 -16.08 22.26
C GLY A 630 23.56 -17.50 22.21
N SER A 631 22.44 -17.71 22.88
CA SER A 631 21.64 -18.94 22.84
C SER A 631 20.50 -18.79 21.84
N ILE A 632 20.21 -19.84 21.08
CA ILE A 632 19.11 -19.84 20.12
C ILE A 632 18.05 -20.80 20.62
N ASP A 633 16.82 -20.29 20.72
CA ASP A 633 15.65 -21.06 21.12
C ASP A 633 14.61 -21.08 20.02
N VAL A 634 13.96 -22.25 19.88
CA VAL A 634 12.80 -22.46 19.02
C VAL A 634 11.58 -22.67 19.91
N GLN A 635 10.51 -21.93 19.63
CA GLN A 635 9.22 -22.07 20.31
C GLN A 635 8.09 -22.13 19.31
N VAL A 636 7.03 -22.87 19.64
CA VAL A 636 5.73 -22.75 18.99
C VAL A 636 4.78 -22.06 19.95
N VAL A 637 4.28 -20.89 19.56
CA VAL A 637 3.47 -20.03 20.42
C VAL A 637 2.17 -19.66 19.71
N ARG A 638 1.03 -19.98 20.33
CA ARG A 638 -0.28 -19.46 19.93
C ARG A 638 -0.34 -17.99 20.30
N ARG A 639 -0.67 -17.13 19.35
CA ARG A 639 -0.92 -15.71 19.59
C ARG A 639 -2.31 -15.32 19.14
N THR A 640 -2.90 -14.42 19.91
CA THR A 640 -4.23 -13.86 19.70
C THR A 640 -4.11 -12.35 19.60
N GLY A 641 -4.86 -11.75 18.69
CA GLY A 641 -5.00 -10.31 18.57
C GLY A 641 -6.12 -9.93 17.63
N ASP A 642 -6.35 -8.64 17.44
CA ASP A 642 -7.45 -8.11 16.63
C ASP A 642 -6.98 -6.93 15.78
N TRP A 643 -7.68 -6.67 14.68
CA TRP A 643 -7.30 -5.61 13.75
C TRP A 643 -7.54 -4.21 14.31
N LYS A 644 -8.54 -4.04 15.19
CA LYS A 644 -8.87 -2.74 15.82
C LYS A 644 -7.75 -2.22 16.71
N THR A 645 -7.04 -3.11 17.41
CA THR A 645 -5.88 -2.79 18.25
C THR A 645 -4.76 -2.13 17.44
N ILE A 646 -4.48 -2.65 16.24
CA ILE A 646 -3.43 -2.10 15.36
C ILE A 646 -3.94 -1.00 14.43
N ASN A 647 -5.26 -0.90 14.24
CA ASN A 647 -5.91 0.12 13.43
C ASN A 647 -7.34 0.45 13.89
N SER A 648 -7.53 1.64 14.44
CA SER A 648 -8.84 2.16 14.87
C SER A 648 -9.21 3.46 14.16
N GLY A 649 -8.69 3.65 12.93
CA GLY A 649 -9.04 4.77 12.06
C GLY A 649 -10.53 4.77 11.70
N SER A 650 -11.11 5.94 11.42
CA SER A 650 -12.55 6.08 11.17
C SER A 650 -13.03 5.39 9.89
N ASP A 651 -12.18 5.33 8.88
CA ASP A 651 -12.45 4.78 7.54
C ASP A 651 -11.69 3.47 7.27
N THR A 652 -10.60 3.26 8.00
CA THR A 652 -9.65 2.14 7.82
C THR A 652 -9.61 1.17 9.01
N GLY A 653 -10.38 1.45 10.07
CA GLY A 653 -10.41 0.67 11.30
C GLY A 653 -10.78 -0.80 11.07
N GLY A 654 -10.08 -1.67 11.79
CA GLY A 654 -10.32 -3.11 11.80
C GLY A 654 -11.42 -3.52 12.78
N THR A 655 -11.83 -4.80 12.69
CA THR A 655 -12.71 -5.42 13.67
C THR A 655 -11.98 -5.77 14.97
N ASP A 656 -12.71 -5.81 16.09
CA ASP A 656 -12.24 -6.36 17.38
C ASP A 656 -12.46 -7.87 17.49
N GLU A 657 -12.72 -8.54 16.35
CA GLU A 657 -12.83 -9.99 16.28
C GLU A 657 -11.46 -10.63 16.52
N ALA A 658 -11.36 -11.47 17.56
CA ALA A 658 -10.13 -12.16 17.90
C ALA A 658 -9.67 -13.11 16.78
N LYS A 659 -8.45 -12.89 16.30
CA LYS A 659 -7.74 -13.75 15.35
C LYS A 659 -6.66 -14.53 16.07
N ASN A 660 -6.42 -15.75 15.62
CA ASN A 660 -5.49 -16.68 16.26
C ASN A 660 -4.54 -17.27 15.22
N ARG A 661 -3.25 -17.28 15.52
CA ARG A 661 -2.21 -17.90 14.69
C ARG A 661 -1.19 -18.59 15.57
N ASP A 662 -0.64 -19.69 15.09
CA ASP A 662 0.53 -20.33 15.71
C ASP A 662 1.80 -19.83 15.06
N TYR A 663 2.80 -19.56 15.89
CA TYR A 663 4.05 -19.00 15.44
C TYR A 663 5.22 -19.90 15.81
N VAL A 664 5.99 -20.31 14.81
CA VAL A 664 7.33 -20.86 15.02
C VAL A 664 8.28 -19.67 15.19
N THR A 665 8.65 -19.38 16.43
CA THR A 665 9.51 -18.26 16.80
C THR A 665 10.93 -18.77 17.06
N LEU A 666 11.90 -18.27 16.30
CA LEU A 666 13.33 -18.51 16.50
C LEU A 666 13.94 -17.24 17.09
N THR A 667 14.52 -17.33 18.28
CA THR A 667 15.09 -16.17 18.98
C THR A 667 16.52 -16.46 19.37
N GLN A 668 17.40 -15.49 19.16
CA GLN A 668 18.74 -15.46 19.72
C GLN A 668 18.81 -14.42 20.83
N THR A 669 19.01 -14.85 22.08
CA THR A 669 19.22 -13.93 23.21
C THR A 669 20.70 -13.57 23.31
N VAL A 670 20.99 -12.28 23.51
CA VAL A 670 22.35 -11.78 23.71
C VAL A 670 22.62 -11.74 25.21
N ALA A 671 23.68 -12.42 25.66
CA ALA A 671 24.05 -12.45 27.07
C ALA A 671 24.36 -11.03 27.59
N ARG A 672 23.76 -10.67 28.73
CA ARG A 672 23.96 -9.39 29.41
C ARG A 672 25.13 -9.47 30.39
N VAL A 673 25.94 -8.41 30.38
CA VAL A 673 26.93 -8.11 31.42
C VAL A 673 26.85 -6.63 31.75
N THR A 674 26.58 -6.31 33.01
CA THR A 674 26.54 -4.93 33.52
C THR A 674 27.87 -4.61 34.24
N VAL A 675 28.57 -3.56 33.81
CA VAL A 675 29.81 -3.04 34.42
C VAL A 675 29.57 -1.60 34.89
N PRO A 676 29.89 -1.24 36.14
CA PRO A 676 29.51 0.04 36.73
C PRO A 676 30.44 1.19 36.32
N ASP A 677 31.68 0.90 35.92
CA ASP A 677 32.66 1.87 35.45
C ASP A 677 33.74 1.20 34.58
N ALA A 678 34.05 1.75 33.40
CA ALA A 678 35.04 1.16 32.48
C ALA A 678 36.47 1.19 33.05
N ALA A 679 36.73 2.06 34.03
CA ALA A 679 38.02 2.19 34.72
C ALA A 679 38.20 1.22 35.91
N GLY A 680 37.11 0.60 36.38
CA GLY A 680 37.10 -0.31 37.52
C GLY A 680 36.21 -1.51 37.20
N ALA A 681 36.73 -2.44 36.40
CA ALA A 681 35.99 -3.62 36.02
C ALA A 681 35.65 -4.46 37.26
N SER A 682 34.41 -4.38 37.72
CA SER A 682 33.78 -5.42 38.53
C SER A 682 32.40 -5.63 37.92
N ILE A 683 32.02 -6.90 37.67
CA ILE A 683 30.69 -7.19 37.17
C ILE A 683 29.73 -7.07 38.34
N VAL A 684 28.69 -6.25 38.20
CA VAL A 684 27.64 -6.13 39.23
C VAL A 684 26.48 -7.07 38.94
N GLU A 685 26.30 -7.48 37.68
CA GLU A 685 25.23 -8.36 37.23
C GLU A 685 25.60 -9.03 35.90
N ALA A 686 25.38 -10.35 35.79
CA ALA A 686 25.50 -11.08 34.52
C ALA A 686 24.46 -12.20 34.44
N ASP A 687 24.11 -12.60 33.22
CA ASP A 687 23.17 -13.70 32.99
C ASP A 687 23.74 -15.04 33.48
N ALA A 688 22.84 -16.00 33.78
CA ALA A 688 23.23 -17.33 34.22
C ALA A 688 24.17 -17.99 33.20
N GLY A 689 25.30 -18.53 33.68
CA GLY A 689 26.35 -19.11 32.84
C GLY A 689 27.46 -18.13 32.46
N VAL A 690 27.43 -16.86 32.89
CA VAL A 690 28.52 -15.91 32.65
C VAL A 690 29.32 -15.66 33.93
N ARG A 691 30.64 -15.89 33.88
CA ARG A 691 31.56 -15.63 35.00
C ARG A 691 32.67 -14.66 34.62
N VAL A 692 33.08 -13.80 35.55
CA VAL A 692 34.29 -12.96 35.39
C VAL A 692 35.52 -13.83 35.65
N VAL A 693 36.45 -13.88 34.71
CA VAL A 693 37.75 -14.57 34.86
C VAL A 693 38.86 -13.57 35.19
N SER A 694 38.80 -12.37 34.63
CA SER A 694 39.72 -11.27 34.93
C SER A 694 39.02 -9.93 34.75
N THR A 695 39.47 -8.90 35.45
CA THR A 695 38.95 -7.53 35.34
C THR A 695 39.94 -6.60 34.64
N ALA A 696 41.19 -7.02 34.45
CA ALA A 696 42.20 -6.26 33.72
C ALA A 696 43.12 -7.22 32.93
N PRO A 697 42.91 -7.41 31.61
CA PRO A 697 41.76 -6.96 30.83
C PRO A 697 40.47 -7.71 31.24
N LEU A 698 39.30 -7.11 31.01
CA LEU A 698 38.03 -7.73 31.38
C LEU A 698 37.83 -9.02 30.59
N THR A 699 38.02 -10.17 31.23
CA THR A 699 37.85 -11.48 30.64
C THR A 699 36.59 -12.10 31.19
N LEU A 700 35.61 -12.28 30.33
CA LEU A 700 34.36 -12.97 30.62
C LEU A 700 34.47 -14.42 30.17
N GLU A 701 33.90 -15.34 30.92
CA GLU A 701 33.78 -16.71 30.48
C GLU A 701 32.32 -17.16 30.50
N PHE A 702 31.89 -17.65 29.36
CA PHE A 702 30.52 -18.07 29.11
C PHE A 702 30.50 -19.60 29.14
N ASP A 703 29.79 -20.18 30.09
CA ASP A 703 29.39 -21.58 30.08
C ASP A 703 28.47 -21.80 28.88
N LEU A 704 28.91 -22.67 27.98
CA LEU A 704 28.26 -22.88 26.70
C LEU A 704 27.16 -23.93 26.79
N ASP A 705 27.22 -24.85 27.76
CA ASP A 705 26.35 -26.04 27.76
C ASP A 705 26.08 -26.69 29.12
N GLY A 706 26.56 -26.14 30.23
CA GLY A 706 26.35 -26.70 31.57
C GLY A 706 27.12 -28.00 31.82
N HIS A 707 28.00 -28.40 30.89
CA HIS A 707 28.83 -29.59 30.98
C HIS A 707 30.34 -29.27 31.07
N GLY A 708 30.67 -28.02 31.44
CA GLY A 708 32.05 -27.59 31.66
C GLY A 708 32.77 -27.06 30.42
N HIS A 709 32.08 -26.94 29.27
CA HIS A 709 32.63 -26.24 28.12
C HIS A 709 32.37 -24.74 28.24
N ALA A 710 33.44 -23.95 28.23
CA ALA A 710 33.34 -22.51 28.43
C ALA A 710 34.19 -21.73 27.42
N LYS A 711 33.73 -20.54 27.01
CA LYS A 711 34.45 -19.65 26.09
C LYS A 711 34.84 -18.37 26.80
N ARG A 712 36.12 -17.98 26.70
CA ARG A 712 36.63 -16.72 27.22
C ARG A 712 36.53 -15.62 26.16
N VAL A 713 36.04 -14.45 26.56
CA VAL A 713 36.02 -13.23 25.77
C VAL A 713 36.77 -12.17 26.54
N VAL A 714 37.83 -11.62 25.95
CA VAL A 714 38.61 -10.53 26.53
C VAL A 714 38.11 -9.21 25.92
N LEU A 715 37.57 -8.34 26.77
CA LEU A 715 37.11 -7.00 26.45
C LEU A 715 38.18 -6.01 26.91
N GLY A 716 38.74 -5.24 25.96
CA GLY A 716 39.83 -4.30 26.19
C GLY A 716 41.17 -4.79 25.67
N ALA A 717 41.34 -4.72 24.34
CA ALA A 717 42.64 -4.55 23.69
C ALA A 717 42.58 -3.24 22.88
#